data_AF-A0A4Y6GSK0-F1
#
_entry.id   AF-A0A4Y6GSK0-F1
#
_cell.length_a   1.000
_cell.length_b   1.000
_cell.length_c   1.000
_cell.angle_alpha   90.00
_cell.angle_beta   90.00
_cell.angle_gamma   90.00
#
_symmetry.space_group_name_H-M   'P 1'
#
loop_
_entity.id
_entity.type
_entity.pdbx_description
1 polymer ?
#
loop_
_entity_poly.entity_id
_entity_poly.type
_entity_poly.pdbx_seq_one_letter_code
_entity_poly.pdbx_strand_id
1 'polypeptide(L)'
;MAQRSRREVRSKQREAAMADMSPPPGSLSSKALVSSLVILAQQVASCERPQVCQKRNVSNITRRIKLLSPLFEEIRDTNPPMPPSALIAFRNIYHVMMSTKELIDDCRESSTFSSVFRNKSISEKFNGITGNLVSALEMMPLELLEITDEVREQVELVKMQLQRAKLVADPAEDVLAEEVTRLLEQVERKEEPDAKQLQSLFARLELRNARDCEKEVRRLESELTDESEETLASATNFIGFVRYGKCILYGVTEMEDGSNGSRTSSVDDEGEVSTSGRTDVVVNPPDEFRCPISLDLMRDPVIVATGQTYDRTSIARWIEAGHPTCPKSGQKLGHVNLIPNYALRSLISQWCEDYHIPFDKPEKGSKGGGGNNQVASSKAALEATKMTASFLVGKLSTGSPDVQKQVAYELRLLAKCGTDNRMCIAEAGAIPCLVTLLSSKDPKTQENAVTALLNLSIYDNNKALIINANALDPIIEVLRYGGSMESRENAAATLFSLSVVDEYKIVIGKRPAAIPGLVALLRDGTPRRGKKDAASALFNLAVYHGNKSSIVESGAVTILVSLLSEEEGGIADDALMVLALVAGSAEGLTAIAEASAIPILVRMLRVGTPKGRENAIAVLLALCRNGGERIVSSVMQVQTAVPSLYSLLTMGTPRAKRKASSLLKLLQKREPDHQTHPQSTTHFMSATHFRQLATRQC
;
A
#
# COMPACT_ATOMS: atom_id res chain seq x y z
N MET A 1 -1.99 5.01 1.63
CA MET A 1 -2.13 6.45 1.92
C MET A 1 -0.89 7.08 2.58
N ALA A 2 -0.26 6.48 3.61
CA ALA A 2 0.95 7.04 4.23
C ALA A 2 2.19 7.12 3.30
N GLN A 3 2.30 6.23 2.30
CA GLN A 3 3.38 6.25 1.30
C GLN A 3 3.17 7.29 0.17
N ARG A 4 1.91 7.62 -0.17
CA ARG A 4 1.57 8.60 -1.23
C ARG A 4 1.78 10.04 -0.73
N SER A 5 1.35 10.32 0.50
CA SER A 5 1.60 11.61 1.17
C SER A 5 3.10 11.85 1.44
N ARG A 6 3.88 10.81 1.78
CA ARG A 6 5.34 10.95 1.98
C ARG A 6 6.14 11.09 0.67
N ARG A 7 5.69 10.47 -0.43
CA ARG A 7 6.32 10.64 -1.76
C ARG A 7 5.95 11.96 -2.42
N GLU A 8 4.73 12.47 -2.28
CA GLU A 8 4.39 13.82 -2.74
C GLU A 8 5.04 14.90 -1.86
N VAL A 9 5.17 14.69 -0.55
CA VAL A 9 5.93 15.59 0.33
C VAL A 9 7.42 15.53 0.03
N ARG A 10 8.02 14.36 -0.26
CA ARG A 10 9.44 14.26 -0.68
C ARG A 10 9.72 14.67 -2.11
N SER A 11 8.78 14.48 -3.05
CA SER A 11 8.85 15.03 -4.41
C SER A 11 8.69 16.53 -4.37
N LYS A 12 7.77 17.07 -3.57
CA LYS A 12 7.65 18.52 -3.34
C LYS A 12 8.77 19.07 -2.46
N GLN A 13 9.42 18.29 -1.61
CA GLN A 13 10.63 18.69 -0.88
C GLN A 13 11.89 18.56 -1.74
N ARG A 14 11.98 17.61 -2.67
CA ARG A 14 13.03 17.54 -3.70
C ARG A 14 12.82 18.62 -4.76
N GLU A 15 11.59 18.88 -5.18
CA GLU A 15 11.22 19.99 -6.08
C GLU A 15 11.29 21.34 -5.36
N ALA A 16 11.01 21.44 -4.06
CA ALA A 16 11.25 22.65 -3.28
C ALA A 16 12.74 22.83 -2.96
N ALA A 17 13.50 21.75 -2.72
CA ALA A 17 14.96 21.82 -2.60
C ALA A 17 15.64 22.09 -3.95
N MET A 18 15.03 21.69 -5.07
CA MET A 18 15.43 22.06 -6.43
C MET A 18 14.91 23.44 -6.85
N ALA A 19 13.82 23.94 -6.25
CA ALA A 19 13.32 25.31 -6.43
C ALA A 19 14.02 26.32 -5.50
N ASP A 20 14.69 25.85 -4.44
CA ASP A 20 15.59 26.61 -3.57
C ASP A 20 17.04 26.60 -4.09
N MET A 21 17.30 25.93 -5.23
CA MET A 21 18.54 26.10 -5.98
C MET A 21 18.48 27.44 -6.69
N SER A 22 19.37 28.34 -6.27
CA SER A 22 19.70 29.54 -7.05
C SER A 22 19.98 29.17 -8.51
N PRO A 23 19.68 30.06 -9.48
CA PRO A 23 19.81 29.80 -10.92
C PRO A 23 21.14 29.12 -11.29
N PRO A 24 21.19 28.32 -12.38
CA PRO A 24 22.44 27.71 -12.82
C PRO A 24 23.55 28.79 -12.90
N PRO A 25 24.75 28.54 -12.37
CA PRO A 25 25.75 29.59 -12.12
C PRO A 25 26.18 30.38 -13.37
N GLY A 26 25.87 29.88 -14.57
CA GLY A 26 26.04 30.58 -15.84
C GLY A 26 25.20 31.86 -15.99
N SER A 27 24.07 32.00 -15.28
CA SER A 27 23.15 33.15 -15.39
C SER A 27 23.21 34.13 -14.22
N LEU A 28 24.00 33.86 -13.18
CA LEU A 28 24.14 34.73 -12.01
C LEU A 28 25.10 35.88 -12.29
N SER A 29 24.73 37.09 -11.84
CA SER A 29 25.68 38.21 -11.77
C SER A 29 26.81 37.88 -10.78
N SER A 30 27.96 38.51 -10.98
CA SER A 30 29.13 38.45 -10.08
C SER A 30 28.72 38.56 -8.60
N LYS A 31 27.94 39.59 -8.28
CA LYS A 31 27.46 39.86 -6.92
C LYS A 31 26.49 38.79 -6.40
N ALA A 32 25.59 38.29 -7.23
CA ALA A 32 24.64 37.24 -6.83
C ALA A 32 25.36 35.91 -6.54
N LEU A 33 26.39 35.56 -7.33
CA LEU A 33 27.19 34.37 -7.12
C LEU A 33 27.93 34.41 -5.78
N VAL A 34 28.60 35.52 -5.45
CA VAL A 34 29.34 35.66 -4.19
C VAL A 34 28.39 35.63 -2.98
N SER A 35 27.24 36.31 -3.05
CA SER A 35 26.21 36.23 -1.99
C SER A 35 25.72 34.79 -1.79
N SER A 36 25.53 34.03 -2.87
CA SER A 36 25.11 32.63 -2.80
C SER A 36 26.20 31.75 -2.18
N LEU A 37 27.47 32.02 -2.45
CA LEU A 37 28.61 31.33 -1.83
C LEU A 37 28.68 31.56 -0.32
N VAL A 38 28.42 32.79 0.17
CA VAL A 38 28.38 33.05 1.62
C VAL A 38 27.28 32.23 2.29
N ILE A 39 26.06 32.26 1.73
CA ILE A 39 24.91 31.51 2.26
C ILE A 39 25.22 30.01 2.28
N LEU A 40 25.74 29.48 1.17
CA LEU A 40 26.02 28.06 1.03
C LEU A 40 27.16 27.60 1.94
N ALA A 41 28.22 28.40 2.08
CA ALA A 41 29.30 28.11 3.02
C ALA A 41 28.79 28.06 4.47
N GLN A 42 27.86 28.95 4.83
CA GLN A 42 27.22 28.93 6.15
C GLN A 42 26.32 27.71 6.35
N GLN A 43 25.54 27.33 5.33
CA GLN A 43 24.70 26.13 5.37
C GLN A 43 25.55 24.85 5.54
N VAL A 44 26.63 24.71 4.76
CA VAL A 44 27.54 23.57 4.90
C VAL A 44 28.24 23.58 6.27
N ALA A 45 28.62 24.76 6.77
CA ALA A 45 29.22 24.96 8.09
C ALA A 45 28.28 24.58 9.25
N SER A 46 26.97 24.74 9.07
CA SER A 46 25.94 24.46 10.09
C SER A 46 25.28 23.10 9.95
N CYS A 47 25.60 22.32 8.91
CA CYS A 47 25.09 20.96 8.75
C CYS A 47 25.36 20.11 10.00
N GLU A 48 24.32 19.45 10.51
CA GLU A 48 24.46 18.48 11.58
C GLU A 48 25.34 17.30 11.13
N ARG A 49 26.17 16.79 12.03
CA ARG A 49 27.05 15.66 11.71
C ARG A 49 26.24 14.36 11.64
N PRO A 50 26.56 13.43 10.74
CA PRO A 50 26.00 12.08 10.78
C PRO A 50 26.29 11.40 12.12
N GLN A 51 25.35 10.60 12.60
CA GLN A 51 25.41 10.02 13.94
C GLN A 51 26.42 8.88 14.08
N VAL A 52 26.77 8.17 13.00
CA VAL A 52 27.61 6.96 13.10
C VAL A 52 28.78 7.02 12.13
N CYS A 53 28.49 7.04 10.82
CA CYS A 53 29.51 6.91 9.77
C CYS A 53 30.00 8.28 9.25
N GLN A 54 31.18 8.32 8.65
CA GLN A 54 31.73 9.47 7.89
C GLN A 54 31.94 10.76 8.70
N LYS A 55 31.87 10.69 10.04
CA LYS A 55 32.03 11.84 10.95
C LYS A 55 33.29 12.66 10.67
N ARG A 56 34.40 11.97 10.38
CA ARG A 56 35.70 12.60 10.13
C ARG A 56 35.74 13.30 8.78
N ASN A 57 35.19 12.70 7.72
CA ASN A 57 35.10 13.30 6.39
C ASN A 57 34.24 14.56 6.42
N VAL A 58 33.03 14.48 7.00
CA VAL A 58 32.14 15.63 7.17
C VAL A 58 32.82 16.73 7.99
N SER A 59 33.39 16.40 9.15
CA SER A 59 34.06 17.40 9.99
C SER A 59 35.23 18.08 9.28
N ASN A 60 36.00 17.33 8.50
CA ASN A 60 37.13 17.88 7.75
C ASN A 60 36.67 18.83 6.66
N ILE A 61 35.76 18.42 5.77
CA ILE A 61 35.32 19.25 4.64
C ILE A 61 34.55 20.48 5.11
N THR A 62 33.65 20.32 6.09
CA THR A 62 32.89 21.42 6.69
C THR A 62 33.81 22.45 7.34
N ARG A 63 34.85 22.02 8.06
CA ARG A 63 35.84 22.95 8.64
C ARG A 63 36.61 23.71 7.56
N ARG A 64 36.98 23.05 6.46
CA ARG A 64 37.73 23.68 5.36
C ARG A 64 36.89 24.70 4.60
N ILE A 65 35.62 24.38 4.33
CA ILE A 65 34.66 25.31 3.72
C ILE A 65 34.42 26.53 4.62
N LYS A 66 34.26 26.32 5.94
CA LYS A 66 34.12 27.42 6.90
C LYS A 66 35.33 28.37 6.92
N LEU A 67 36.54 27.86 6.69
CA LEU A 67 37.74 28.69 6.60
C LEU A 67 37.80 29.54 5.31
N LEU A 68 36.96 29.25 4.31
CA LEU A 68 36.83 30.07 3.11
C LEU A 68 35.76 31.16 3.25
N SER A 69 34.95 31.16 4.32
CA SER A 69 33.91 32.17 4.54
C SER A 69 34.43 33.62 4.49
N PRO A 70 35.57 33.96 5.12
CA PRO A 70 36.09 35.33 5.08
C PRO A 70 36.39 35.85 3.66
N LEU A 71 36.83 34.97 2.75
CA LEU A 71 37.06 35.32 1.35
C LEU A 71 35.76 35.79 0.67
N PHE A 72 34.66 35.04 0.85
CA PHE A 72 33.40 35.38 0.20
C PHE A 72 32.74 36.59 0.84
N GLU A 73 32.87 36.75 2.17
CA GLU A 73 32.35 37.91 2.91
C GLU A 73 33.07 39.18 2.48
N GLU A 74 34.41 39.17 2.43
CA GLU A 74 35.20 40.35 2.03
C GLU A 74 34.86 40.78 0.59
N ILE A 75 34.82 39.85 -0.36
CA ILE A 75 34.49 40.15 -1.76
C ILE A 75 33.05 40.63 -1.94
N ARG A 76 32.11 40.11 -1.14
CA ARG A 76 30.71 40.57 -1.15
C ARG A 76 30.61 42.02 -0.69
N ASP A 77 31.36 42.37 0.35
CA ASP A 77 31.26 43.66 1.03
C ASP A 77 32.04 44.76 0.29
N THR A 78 33.22 44.45 -0.25
CA THR A 78 34.02 45.39 -1.06
C THR A 78 33.57 45.45 -2.52
N ASN A 79 32.93 44.39 -3.03
CA ASN A 79 32.41 44.25 -4.40
C ASN A 79 33.41 44.74 -5.49
N PRO A 80 34.64 44.20 -5.52
CA PRO A 80 35.68 44.64 -6.43
C PRO A 80 35.41 44.11 -7.86
N PRO A 81 36.01 44.71 -8.90
CA PRO A 81 35.95 44.18 -10.25
C PRO A 81 36.57 42.78 -10.31
N MET A 82 35.79 41.77 -10.69
CA MET A 82 36.25 40.37 -10.71
C MET A 82 36.84 39.96 -12.08
N PRO A 83 38.07 39.42 -12.11
CA PRO A 83 38.64 38.79 -13.30
C PRO A 83 37.79 37.60 -13.80
N PRO A 84 37.72 37.34 -15.12
CA PRO A 84 37.00 36.19 -15.66
C PRO A 84 37.45 34.83 -15.08
N SER A 85 38.75 34.69 -14.78
CA SER A 85 39.31 33.49 -14.13
C SER A 85 38.82 33.32 -12.68
N ALA A 86 38.69 34.42 -11.92
CA ALA A 86 38.12 34.39 -10.57
C ALA A 86 36.63 33.99 -10.58
N LEU A 87 35.86 34.49 -11.56
CA LEU A 87 34.46 34.09 -11.74
C LEU A 87 34.31 32.59 -12.00
N ILE A 88 35.17 32.01 -12.84
CA ILE A 88 35.15 30.56 -13.10
C ILE A 88 35.50 29.78 -11.83
N ALA A 89 36.52 30.21 -11.08
CA ALA A 89 36.90 29.60 -9.81
C ALA A 89 35.74 29.62 -8.80
N PHE A 90 35.05 30.76 -8.64
CA PHE A 90 33.89 30.88 -7.75
C PHE A 90 32.71 29.99 -8.16
N ARG A 91 32.44 29.85 -9.47
CA ARG A 91 31.41 28.92 -9.96
C ARG A 91 31.75 27.47 -9.64
N ASN A 92 33.01 27.09 -9.82
CA ASN A 92 33.47 25.74 -9.48
C ASN A 92 33.36 25.48 -7.97
N ILE A 93 33.75 26.45 -7.13
CA ILE A 93 33.59 26.35 -5.68
C ILE A 93 32.12 26.22 -5.30
N TYR A 94 31.22 26.98 -5.94
CA TYR A 94 29.78 26.88 -5.69
C TYR A 94 29.26 25.47 -5.96
N HIS A 95 29.60 24.88 -7.11
CA HIS A 95 29.24 23.51 -7.43
C HIS A 95 29.80 22.50 -6.42
N VAL A 96 31.06 22.65 -6.03
CA VAL A 96 31.70 21.77 -5.05
C VAL A 96 31.00 21.85 -3.69
N MET A 97 30.64 23.05 -3.24
CA MET A 97 29.90 23.23 -1.98
C MET A 97 28.49 22.65 -2.05
N MET A 98 27.81 22.78 -3.19
CA MET A 98 26.49 22.16 -3.42
C MET A 98 26.58 20.64 -3.33
N SER A 99 27.50 20.02 -4.07
CA SER A 99 27.74 18.57 -4.00
C SER A 99 28.20 18.12 -2.61
N THR A 100 28.93 18.97 -1.86
CA THR A 100 29.29 18.68 -0.47
C THR A 100 28.06 18.64 0.42
N LYS A 101 27.15 19.60 0.29
CA LYS A 101 25.91 19.65 1.05
C LYS A 101 25.05 18.43 0.76
N GLU A 102 24.82 18.12 -0.52
CA GLU A 102 24.06 16.94 -0.96
C GLU A 102 24.63 15.65 -0.37
N LEU A 103 25.96 15.47 -0.43
CA LEU A 103 26.60 14.28 0.12
C LEU A 103 26.47 14.19 1.66
N ILE A 104 26.53 15.32 2.37
CA ILE A 104 26.32 15.35 3.82
C ILE A 104 24.87 14.98 4.17
N ASP A 105 23.90 15.54 3.46
CA ASP A 105 22.48 15.24 3.68
C ASP A 105 22.16 13.78 3.35
N ASP A 106 22.71 13.22 2.27
CA ASP A 106 22.62 11.79 1.95
C ASP A 106 23.16 10.91 3.09
N CYS A 107 24.30 11.28 3.70
CA CYS A 107 24.87 10.55 4.85
C CYS A 107 24.00 10.64 6.11
N ARG A 108 23.16 11.67 6.25
CA ARG A 108 22.28 11.86 7.42
C ARG A 108 20.97 11.13 7.28
N GLU A 109 20.40 11.15 6.07
CA GLU A 109 19.09 10.56 5.78
C GLU A 109 19.16 9.06 5.53
N SER A 110 20.30 8.55 5.08
CA SER A 110 20.52 7.12 4.89
C SER A 110 20.47 6.33 6.20
N SER A 111 20.20 5.04 6.05
CA SER A 111 20.31 4.07 7.11
C SER A 111 21.76 3.91 7.55
N THR A 112 21.94 3.69 8.85
CA THR A 112 23.24 3.43 9.45
C THR A 112 23.85 2.17 8.85
N PHE A 113 23.04 1.11 8.69
CA PHE A 113 23.48 -0.14 8.09
C PHE A 113 23.96 0.08 6.64
N SER A 114 23.18 0.68 5.76
CA SER A 114 23.63 0.93 4.37
C SER A 114 24.87 1.82 4.32
N SER A 115 25.00 2.80 5.22
CA SER A 115 26.17 3.68 5.28
C SER A 115 27.45 2.93 5.63
N VAL A 116 27.41 2.00 6.59
CA VAL A 116 28.56 1.17 6.99
C VAL A 116 29.07 0.36 5.80
N PHE A 117 28.17 -0.29 5.05
CA PHE A 117 28.54 -1.09 3.87
C PHE A 117 29.00 -0.24 2.66
N ARG A 118 28.77 1.08 2.70
CA ARG A 118 29.18 2.03 1.66
C ARG A 118 30.35 2.92 2.09
N ASN A 119 31.00 2.64 3.22
CA ASN A 119 32.09 3.46 3.79
C ASN A 119 33.14 3.86 2.74
N LYS A 120 33.70 2.90 2.01
CA LYS A 120 34.72 3.17 0.99
C LYS A 120 34.19 4.05 -0.14
N SER A 121 33.02 3.73 -0.69
CA SER A 121 32.41 4.50 -1.78
C SER A 121 32.10 5.94 -1.37
N ILE A 122 31.57 6.15 -0.16
CA ILE A 122 31.27 7.49 0.34
C ILE A 122 32.57 8.26 0.63
N SER A 123 33.58 7.60 1.21
CA SER A 123 34.90 8.19 1.45
C SER A 123 35.59 8.63 0.15
N GLU A 124 35.48 7.83 -0.92
CA GLU A 124 35.98 8.17 -2.26
C GLU A 124 35.26 9.40 -2.84
N LYS A 125 33.95 9.54 -2.63
CA LYS A 125 33.20 10.75 -3.02
C LYS A 125 33.69 11.99 -2.26
N PHE A 126 33.89 11.91 -0.94
CA PHE A 126 34.45 13.03 -0.17
C PHE A 126 35.88 13.40 -0.62
N ASN A 127 36.69 12.40 -0.97
CA ASN A 127 38.03 12.62 -1.51
C ASN A 127 37.97 13.29 -2.90
N GLY A 128 37.04 12.89 -3.76
CA GLY A 128 36.79 13.54 -5.04
C GLY A 128 36.36 15.00 -4.90
N ILE A 129 35.43 15.28 -3.98
CA ILE A 129 35.02 16.65 -3.62
C ILE A 129 36.21 17.47 -3.12
N THR A 130 37.06 16.88 -2.28
CA THR A 130 38.29 17.53 -1.79
C THR A 130 39.22 17.89 -2.95
N GLY A 131 39.43 16.98 -3.90
CA GLY A 131 40.24 17.23 -5.10
C GLY A 131 39.64 18.32 -5.99
N ASN A 132 38.32 18.32 -6.19
CA ASN A 132 37.64 19.37 -6.97
C ASN A 132 37.77 20.75 -6.31
N LEU A 133 37.74 20.81 -4.97
CA LEU A 133 37.97 22.06 -4.23
C LEU A 133 39.41 22.56 -4.41
N VAL A 134 40.40 21.67 -4.36
CA VAL A 134 41.81 22.02 -4.64
C VAL A 134 41.96 22.62 -6.04
N SER A 135 41.44 21.93 -7.06
CA SER A 135 41.50 22.40 -8.45
C SER A 135 40.84 23.77 -8.62
N ALA A 136 39.72 24.02 -7.95
CA ALA A 136 39.04 25.31 -8.01
C ALA A 136 39.85 26.44 -7.33
N LEU A 137 40.50 26.16 -6.21
CA LEU A 137 41.39 27.10 -5.53
C LEU A 137 42.72 27.32 -6.27
N GLU A 138 43.20 26.33 -7.02
CA GLU A 138 44.39 26.47 -7.89
C GLU A 138 44.16 27.41 -9.06
N MET A 139 42.94 27.46 -9.58
CA MET A 139 42.55 28.37 -10.67
C MET A 139 42.28 29.81 -10.20
N MET A 140 42.29 30.06 -8.88
CA MET A 140 41.94 31.36 -8.32
C MET A 140 43.11 32.35 -8.43
N PRO A 141 42.95 33.50 -9.12
CA PRO A 141 44.01 34.49 -9.26
C PRO A 141 44.08 35.40 -8.01
N LEU A 142 44.58 34.89 -6.88
CA LEU A 142 44.60 35.63 -5.61
C LEU A 142 45.32 36.99 -5.70
N GLU A 143 46.34 37.10 -6.56
CA GLU A 143 47.06 38.36 -6.81
C GLU A 143 46.23 39.43 -7.51
N LEU A 144 45.21 39.04 -8.27
CA LEU A 144 44.32 39.95 -9.00
C LEU A 144 43.03 40.26 -8.22
N LEU A 145 42.87 39.72 -7.01
CA LEU A 145 41.75 40.00 -6.13
C LEU A 145 42.14 41.09 -5.13
N GLU A 146 41.29 42.11 -5.01
CA GLU A 146 41.40 43.18 -4.00
C GLU A 146 40.95 42.64 -2.62
N ILE A 147 41.75 41.73 -2.06
CA ILE A 147 41.54 41.11 -0.74
C ILE A 147 42.73 41.38 0.19
N THR A 148 42.47 41.40 1.50
CA THR A 148 43.49 41.53 2.55
C THR A 148 44.52 40.40 2.52
N ASP A 149 45.74 40.71 2.97
CA ASP A 149 46.83 39.71 3.09
C ASP A 149 46.44 38.57 4.04
N GLU A 150 45.70 38.86 5.11
CA GLU A 150 45.18 37.86 6.06
C GLU A 150 44.27 36.83 5.36
N VAL A 151 43.31 37.30 4.55
CA VAL A 151 42.40 36.42 3.80
C VAL A 151 43.14 35.64 2.72
N ARG A 152 44.12 36.27 2.05
CA ARG A 152 44.97 35.60 1.06
C ARG A 152 45.76 34.46 1.68
N GLU A 153 46.46 34.71 2.78
CA GLU A 153 47.21 33.69 3.53
C GLU A 153 46.29 32.56 4.02
N GLN A 154 45.07 32.90 4.47
CA GLN A 154 44.08 31.91 4.87
C GLN A 154 43.67 30.99 3.71
N VAL A 155 43.42 31.54 2.52
CA VAL A 155 43.06 30.75 1.33
C VAL A 155 44.22 29.84 0.90
N GLU A 156 45.45 30.34 0.91
CA GLU A 156 46.64 29.52 0.64
C GLU A 156 46.82 28.41 1.67
N LEU A 157 46.62 28.70 2.95
CA LEU A 157 46.67 27.70 4.02
C LEU A 157 45.60 26.62 3.82
N VAL A 158 44.37 26.99 3.48
CA VAL A 158 43.28 26.03 3.18
C VAL A 158 43.66 25.16 1.98
N LYS A 159 44.18 25.76 0.90
CA LYS A 159 44.67 25.05 -0.29
C LYS A 159 45.75 24.02 0.07
N MET A 160 46.78 24.42 0.82
CA MET A 160 47.83 23.51 1.28
C MET A 160 47.28 22.37 2.16
N GLN A 161 46.32 22.68 3.03
CA GLN A 161 45.70 21.69 3.91
C GLN A 161 44.83 20.69 3.14
N LEU A 162 44.19 21.10 2.05
CA LEU A 162 43.40 20.24 1.18
C LEU A 162 44.30 19.36 0.29
N GLN A 163 45.40 19.91 -0.25
CA GLN A 163 46.37 19.15 -1.06
C GLN A 163 47.06 18.02 -0.27
N ARG A 164 47.26 18.20 1.04
CA ARG A 164 47.83 17.17 1.93
C ARG A 164 46.79 16.18 2.46
N ALA A 165 45.50 16.41 2.21
CA ALA A 165 44.45 15.52 2.67
C ALA A 165 44.55 14.19 1.92
N LYS A 166 44.50 13.09 2.67
CA LYS A 166 44.44 11.73 2.11
C LYS A 166 43.01 11.23 2.19
N LEU A 167 42.68 10.22 1.38
CA LEU A 167 41.47 9.43 1.54
C LEU A 167 41.35 8.97 3.01
N VAL A 168 40.23 9.30 3.65
CA VAL A 168 39.92 8.87 5.01
C VAL A 168 38.74 7.91 4.94
N ALA A 169 39.03 6.61 4.91
CA ALA A 169 38.05 5.57 5.20
C ALA A 169 38.37 5.07 6.62
N ASP A 170 37.41 5.13 7.54
CA ASP A 170 37.64 4.71 8.93
C ASP A 170 37.63 3.18 9.02
N PRO A 171 38.74 2.52 9.41
CA PRO A 171 38.77 1.06 9.54
C PRO A 171 37.78 0.54 10.58
N ALA A 172 37.37 1.37 11.56
CA ALA A 172 36.37 0.98 12.55
C ALA A 172 34.98 0.78 11.93
N GLU A 173 34.65 1.49 10.84
CA GLU A 173 33.43 1.29 10.07
C GLU A 173 33.49 -0.03 9.27
N ASP A 174 34.65 -0.38 8.71
CA ASP A 174 34.83 -1.67 8.02
C ASP A 174 34.71 -2.85 8.99
N VAL A 175 35.28 -2.74 10.19
CA VAL A 175 35.12 -3.74 11.26
C VAL A 175 33.65 -3.88 11.69
N LEU A 176 32.88 -2.79 11.70
CA LEU A 176 31.43 -2.86 11.94
C LEU A 176 30.71 -3.62 10.83
N ALA A 177 31.08 -3.40 9.56
CA ALA A 177 30.51 -4.12 8.42
C ALA A 177 30.79 -5.63 8.52
N GLU A 178 32.05 -6.01 8.79
CA GLU A 178 32.46 -7.41 8.95
C GLU A 178 31.72 -8.08 10.13
N GLU A 179 31.54 -7.37 11.23
CA GLU A 179 30.81 -7.88 12.39
C GLU A 179 29.32 -8.09 12.09
N VAL A 180 28.67 -7.16 11.38
CA VAL A 180 27.29 -7.32 10.92
C VAL A 180 27.18 -8.53 9.98
N THR A 181 28.07 -8.66 8.99
CA THR A 181 28.08 -9.78 8.04
C THR A 181 28.22 -11.11 8.78
N ARG A 182 29.17 -11.22 9.71
CA ARG A 182 29.38 -12.44 10.50
C ARG A 182 28.13 -12.82 11.32
N LEU A 183 27.43 -11.85 11.91
CA LEU A 183 26.20 -12.13 12.64
C LEU A 183 25.04 -12.50 11.72
N LEU A 184 24.94 -11.89 10.54
CA LEU A 184 23.96 -12.28 9.51
C LEU A 184 24.20 -13.72 9.05
N GLU A 185 25.45 -14.12 8.83
CA GLU A 185 25.80 -15.49 8.47
C GLU A 185 25.47 -16.50 9.60
N GLN A 186 25.63 -16.12 10.87
CA GLN A 186 25.17 -16.95 12.00
C GLN A 186 23.65 -17.15 11.95
N VAL A 187 22.90 -16.07 11.73
CA VAL A 187 21.45 -16.13 11.59
C VAL A 187 21.04 -17.02 10.40
N GLU A 188 21.73 -16.95 9.26
CA GLU A 188 21.51 -17.84 8.11
C GLU A 188 21.74 -19.32 8.43
N ARG A 189 22.70 -19.60 9.32
CA ARG A 189 22.99 -20.96 9.84
C ARG A 189 22.03 -21.41 10.94
N LYS A 190 21.04 -20.58 11.29
CA LYS A 190 20.07 -20.83 12.37
C LYS A 190 20.71 -20.85 13.77
N GLU A 191 21.86 -20.19 13.91
CA GLU A 191 22.56 -20.02 15.18
C GLU A 191 22.07 -18.71 15.81
N GLU A 192 21.59 -18.76 17.06
CA GLU A 192 21.18 -17.54 17.78
C GLU A 192 22.40 -16.69 18.16
N PRO A 193 22.49 -15.41 17.73
CA PRO A 193 23.54 -14.51 18.14
C PRO A 193 23.58 -14.29 19.67
N ASP A 194 24.78 -14.21 20.24
CA ASP A 194 24.95 -13.88 21.66
C ASP A 194 24.41 -12.46 21.96
N ALA A 195 23.59 -12.33 23.00
CA ALA A 195 22.94 -11.09 23.35
C ALA A 195 23.92 -9.97 23.74
N LYS A 196 25.07 -10.29 24.37
CA LYS A 196 26.07 -9.27 24.73
C LYS A 196 26.82 -8.78 23.51
N GLN A 197 27.14 -9.68 22.59
CA GLN A 197 27.73 -9.32 21.30
C GLN A 197 26.78 -8.42 20.51
N LEU A 198 25.50 -8.79 20.42
CA LEU A 198 24.47 -8.00 19.75
C LEU A 198 24.30 -6.62 20.40
N GLN A 199 24.30 -6.56 21.74
CA GLN A 199 24.21 -5.29 22.48
C GLN A 199 25.41 -4.38 22.21
N SER A 200 26.63 -4.94 22.16
CA SER A 200 27.85 -4.18 21.87
C SER A 200 27.81 -3.59 20.46
N LEU A 201 27.39 -4.39 19.46
CA LEU A 201 27.25 -3.93 18.09
C LEU A 201 26.19 -2.82 17.97
N PHE A 202 24.99 -3.03 18.52
CA PHE A 202 23.91 -2.04 18.44
C PHE A 202 24.27 -0.73 19.14
N ALA A 203 24.98 -0.78 20.27
CA ALA A 203 25.47 0.42 20.94
C ALA A 203 26.47 1.22 20.08
N ARG A 204 27.34 0.53 19.32
CA ARG A 204 28.30 1.17 18.38
C ARG A 204 27.62 1.73 17.14
N LEU A 205 26.49 1.14 16.72
CA LEU A 205 25.62 1.65 15.65
C LEU A 205 24.62 2.71 16.16
N GLU A 206 24.76 3.18 17.41
CA GLU A 206 23.85 4.12 18.08
C GLU A 206 22.38 3.71 18.14
N LEU A 207 22.09 2.41 18.01
CA LEU A 207 20.76 1.83 18.24
C LEU A 207 20.63 1.48 19.73
N ARG A 208 20.34 2.46 20.59
CA ARG A 208 20.41 2.28 22.05
C ARG A 208 19.10 1.83 22.69
N ASN A 209 18.00 1.90 21.96
CA ASN A 209 16.66 1.54 22.42
C ASN A 209 15.77 1.12 21.24
N ALA A 210 14.54 0.68 21.54
CA ALA A 210 13.59 0.23 20.54
C ALA A 210 13.20 1.33 19.52
N ARG A 211 13.11 2.59 19.97
CA ARG A 211 12.75 3.74 19.11
C ARG A 211 13.83 4.01 18.07
N ASP A 212 15.10 3.86 18.43
CA ASP A 212 16.22 4.02 17.50
C ASP A 212 16.20 2.90 16.46
N CYS A 213 15.96 1.65 16.87
CA CYS A 213 15.79 0.51 15.95
C CYS A 213 14.64 0.74 14.96
N GLU A 214 13.51 1.28 15.42
CA GLU A 214 12.38 1.59 14.52
C GLU A 214 12.69 2.71 13.53
N LYS A 215 13.39 3.76 13.97
CA LYS A 215 13.83 4.82 13.06
C LYS A 215 14.73 4.24 11.98
N GLU A 216 15.65 3.35 12.36
CA GLU A 216 16.54 2.67 11.41
C GLU A 216 15.78 1.79 10.43
N VAL A 217 14.82 0.97 10.90
CA VAL A 217 13.95 0.16 10.03
C VAL A 217 13.19 1.05 9.03
N ARG A 218 12.68 2.21 9.46
CA ARG A 218 11.99 3.14 8.55
C ARG A 218 12.93 3.75 7.50
N ARG A 219 14.20 4.00 7.84
CA ARG A 219 15.20 4.46 6.87
C ARG A 219 15.51 3.38 5.85
N LEU A 220 15.78 2.16 6.30
CA LEU A 220 16.00 0.99 5.43
C LEU A 220 14.79 0.74 4.52
N GLU A 221 13.56 0.81 5.04
CA GLU A 221 12.33 0.66 4.25
C GLU A 221 12.19 1.77 3.19
N SER A 222 12.72 2.96 3.44
CA SER A 222 12.71 4.05 2.46
C SER A 222 13.72 3.84 1.32
N GLU A 223 14.84 3.18 1.60
CA GLU A 223 15.88 2.86 0.62
C GLU A 223 15.46 1.75 -0.35
N LEU A 224 14.56 0.84 0.08
CA LEU A 224 13.97 -0.20 -0.80
C LEU A 224 13.23 0.35 -2.02
N THR A 225 12.94 1.65 -2.04
CA THR A 225 12.12 2.27 -3.08
C THR A 225 12.88 2.83 -4.28
N ASP A 226 14.21 2.91 -4.24
CA ASP A 226 15.02 3.69 -5.19
C ASP A 226 16.20 2.94 -5.84
N GLU A 227 16.46 1.65 -5.58
CA GLU A 227 17.70 1.00 -6.04
C GLU A 227 17.56 -0.46 -6.57
N SER A 228 18.67 -0.96 -7.13
CA SER A 228 18.85 -2.26 -7.81
C SER A 228 18.48 -3.50 -6.98
N GLU A 229 18.27 -4.65 -7.65
CA GLU A 229 17.89 -5.93 -7.01
C GLU A 229 18.88 -6.37 -5.89
N GLU A 230 20.17 -6.07 -6.01
CA GLU A 230 21.20 -6.43 -5.03
C GLU A 230 21.14 -5.55 -3.76
N THR A 231 20.84 -4.25 -3.92
CA THR A 231 20.60 -3.34 -2.80
C THR A 231 19.33 -3.74 -2.03
N LEU A 232 18.29 -4.17 -2.75
CA LEU A 232 17.00 -4.57 -2.18
C LEU A 232 17.13 -5.75 -1.21
N ALA A 233 17.93 -6.74 -1.60
CA ALA A 233 18.12 -7.95 -0.82
C ALA A 233 18.98 -7.69 0.44
N SER A 234 19.99 -6.83 0.34
CA SER A 234 20.80 -6.38 1.49
C SER A 234 19.96 -5.61 2.51
N ALA A 235 19.15 -4.65 2.04
CA ALA A 235 18.28 -3.87 2.91
C ALA A 235 17.22 -4.74 3.62
N THR A 236 16.70 -5.77 2.95
CA THR A 236 15.76 -6.73 3.56
C THR A 236 16.41 -7.54 4.68
N ASN A 237 17.67 -7.99 4.50
CA ASN A 237 18.44 -8.66 5.54
C ASN A 237 18.68 -7.75 6.75
N PHE A 238 19.06 -6.49 6.53
CA PHE A 238 19.24 -5.52 7.61
C PHE A 238 17.95 -5.25 8.36
N ILE A 239 16.81 -5.12 7.67
CA ILE A 239 15.51 -4.94 8.32
C ILE A 239 15.19 -6.13 9.24
N GLY A 240 15.36 -7.36 8.74
CA GLY A 240 15.15 -8.57 9.52
C GLY A 240 16.05 -8.61 10.76
N PHE A 241 17.33 -8.29 10.59
CA PHE A 241 18.33 -8.29 11.66
C PHE A 241 18.08 -7.21 12.71
N VAL A 242 17.74 -5.98 12.30
CA VAL A 242 17.41 -4.88 13.24
C VAL A 242 16.14 -5.20 14.02
N ARG A 243 15.13 -5.80 13.38
CA ARG A 243 13.91 -6.26 14.06
C ARG A 243 14.21 -7.36 15.07
N TYR A 244 15.04 -8.34 14.70
CA TYR A 244 15.51 -9.39 15.60
C TYR A 244 16.22 -8.79 16.82
N GLY A 245 17.23 -7.93 16.59
CA GLY A 245 17.98 -7.30 17.67
C GLY A 245 17.13 -6.39 18.56
N LYS A 246 16.16 -5.66 18.00
CA LYS A 246 15.16 -4.90 18.78
C LYS A 246 14.47 -5.81 19.78
N CYS A 247 13.92 -6.93 19.31
CA CYS A 247 13.17 -7.87 20.13
C CYS A 247 14.02 -8.55 21.21
N ILE A 248 15.26 -8.91 20.90
CA ILE A 248 16.16 -9.58 21.85
C ILE A 248 16.71 -8.61 22.91
N LEU A 249 17.16 -7.42 22.50
CA LEU A 249 17.89 -6.50 23.38
C LEU A 249 16.99 -5.59 24.21
N TYR A 250 15.95 -5.05 23.57
CA TYR A 250 15.09 -4.04 24.18
C TYR A 250 13.71 -4.60 24.55
N GLY A 251 13.46 -5.86 24.20
CA GLY A 251 12.18 -6.50 24.43
C GLY A 251 11.07 -5.80 23.65
N VAL A 252 9.91 -5.77 24.27
CA VAL A 252 8.69 -5.23 23.69
C VAL A 252 8.28 -4.05 24.56
N THR A 253 8.81 -2.86 24.25
CA THR A 253 8.54 -1.63 25.02
C THR A 253 7.34 -0.86 24.50
N GLU A 254 6.67 -0.13 25.41
CA GLU A 254 5.53 0.74 25.11
C GLU A 254 5.86 1.76 24.02
N MET A 255 5.02 1.84 22.99
CA MET A 255 4.82 3.10 22.30
C MET A 255 3.76 3.85 23.11
N GLU A 256 4.14 4.96 23.71
CA GLU A 256 3.15 5.98 24.08
C GLU A 256 2.42 6.39 22.79
N ASP A 257 1.15 5.98 22.68
CA ASP A 257 0.22 6.59 21.74
C ASP A 257 0.24 8.10 22.00
N GLY A 258 0.65 8.88 20.99
CA GLY A 258 0.63 10.34 21.01
C GLY A 258 -0.79 10.90 21.01
N SER A 259 -1.56 10.60 22.07
CA SER A 259 -2.96 10.96 22.26
C SER A 259 -3.19 11.48 23.69
N ASN A 260 -2.63 12.64 24.01
CA ASN A 260 -3.30 13.77 24.69
C ASN A 260 -2.31 14.76 25.30
N GLY A 261 -2.40 16.00 24.83
CA GLY A 261 -1.79 17.16 25.46
C GLY A 261 -2.70 18.36 25.27
N SER A 262 -3.86 18.34 25.92
CA SER A 262 -4.62 19.57 26.20
C SER A 262 -3.73 20.49 27.03
N ARG A 263 -3.25 21.57 26.41
CA ARG A 263 -2.87 22.81 27.09
C ARG A 263 -3.34 23.98 26.26
N THR A 264 -4.35 24.63 26.81
CA THR A 264 -4.80 25.99 26.53
C THR A 264 -3.63 26.98 26.51
N SER A 265 -3.45 27.68 25.39
CA SER A 265 -3.01 29.08 25.39
C SER A 265 -3.41 29.74 24.07
N SER A 266 -4.37 30.63 24.20
CA SER A 266 -4.84 31.62 23.23
C SER A 266 -3.72 32.47 22.65
N VAL A 267 -3.63 32.58 21.32
CA VAL A 267 -3.35 33.83 20.60
C VAL A 267 -4.04 33.71 19.23
N ASP A 268 -4.89 34.70 18.93
CA ASP A 268 -5.58 34.91 17.67
C ASP A 268 -4.59 35.22 16.52
N ASP A 269 -4.82 34.67 15.33
CA ASP A 269 -4.69 35.44 14.08
C ASP A 269 -5.39 34.74 12.90
N GLU A 270 -6.08 35.54 12.08
CA GLU A 270 -6.91 35.12 10.95
C GLU A 270 -6.10 34.83 9.68
N GLY A 271 -6.62 33.99 8.77
CA GLY A 271 -6.14 33.98 7.39
C GLY A 271 -6.37 32.71 6.56
N GLU A 272 -7.47 32.71 5.81
CA GLU A 272 -7.67 32.07 4.49
C GLU A 272 -7.76 30.53 4.35
N VAL A 273 -9.01 30.13 4.18
CA VAL A 273 -9.50 28.87 3.61
C VAL A 273 -9.08 28.75 2.14
N SER A 274 -8.43 27.63 1.79
CA SER A 274 -8.41 27.11 0.43
C SER A 274 -8.75 25.62 0.43
N THR A 275 -10.00 25.35 0.06
CA THR A 275 -10.55 24.05 -0.30
C THR A 275 -9.83 23.47 -1.53
N SER A 276 -9.35 22.23 -1.42
CA SER A 276 -9.06 21.37 -2.57
C SER A 276 -9.31 19.91 -2.16
N GLY A 277 -10.52 19.44 -2.47
CA GLY A 277 -10.88 18.03 -2.38
C GLY A 277 -10.33 17.27 -3.58
N ARG A 278 -9.88 16.02 -3.38
CA ARG A 278 -9.73 15.07 -4.47
C ARG A 278 -10.07 13.64 -4.03
N THR A 279 -11.00 13.07 -4.78
CA THR A 279 -11.66 11.77 -4.69
C THR A 279 -10.74 10.63 -5.15
N ASP A 280 -10.63 9.54 -4.38
CA ASP A 280 -9.98 8.29 -4.83
C ASP A 280 -10.98 7.44 -5.65
N VAL A 281 -10.77 7.35 -6.97
CA VAL A 281 -11.49 6.47 -7.89
C VAL A 281 -10.75 5.13 -7.99
N VAL A 282 -11.44 4.02 -7.69
CA VAL A 282 -10.90 2.65 -7.90
C VAL A 282 -10.93 2.32 -9.40
N VAL A 283 -9.77 2.29 -10.04
CA VAL A 283 -9.64 1.88 -11.46
C VAL A 283 -9.54 0.36 -11.55
N ASN A 284 -10.45 -0.25 -12.31
CA ASN A 284 -10.48 -1.69 -12.56
C ASN A 284 -9.69 -2.02 -13.84
N PRO A 285 -8.88 -3.10 -13.87
CA PRO A 285 -8.20 -3.53 -15.11
C PRO A 285 -9.17 -3.92 -16.22
N PRO A 286 -8.93 -3.51 -17.48
CA PRO A 286 -9.62 -4.03 -18.65
C PRO A 286 -9.63 -5.56 -18.67
N ASP A 287 -10.72 -6.15 -19.17
CA ASP A 287 -10.90 -7.61 -19.19
C ASP A 287 -9.82 -8.33 -20.02
N GLU A 288 -9.21 -7.62 -20.99
CA GLU A 288 -8.12 -8.13 -21.82
C GLU A 288 -6.81 -8.33 -21.05
N PHE A 289 -6.67 -7.67 -19.90
CA PHE A 289 -5.50 -7.75 -19.01
C PHE A 289 -5.69 -8.75 -17.88
N ARG A 290 -6.90 -9.34 -17.77
CA ARG A 290 -7.25 -10.29 -16.70
C ARG A 290 -7.06 -11.73 -17.15
N CYS A 291 -6.55 -12.56 -16.25
CA CYS A 291 -6.44 -13.98 -16.45
C CYS A 291 -7.85 -14.60 -16.47
N PRO A 292 -8.25 -15.38 -17.49
CA PRO A 292 -9.57 -15.99 -17.51
C PRO A 292 -9.81 -17.07 -16.44
N ILE A 293 -8.76 -17.54 -15.75
CA ILE A 293 -8.85 -18.53 -14.66
C ILE A 293 -8.99 -17.83 -13.32
N SER A 294 -8.05 -16.95 -12.97
CA SER A 294 -8.05 -16.27 -11.66
C SER A 294 -8.89 -14.98 -11.64
N LEU A 295 -9.24 -14.43 -12.81
CA LEU A 295 -9.92 -13.14 -13.00
C LEU A 295 -9.13 -11.91 -12.52
N ASP A 296 -7.90 -12.13 -12.10
CA ASP A 296 -6.93 -11.12 -11.68
C ASP A 296 -6.05 -10.64 -12.84
N LEU A 297 -5.41 -9.49 -12.65
CA LEU A 297 -4.42 -8.94 -13.57
C LEU A 297 -3.31 -9.95 -13.87
N MET A 298 -3.06 -10.25 -15.15
CA MET A 298 -2.00 -11.17 -15.57
C MET A 298 -0.62 -10.56 -15.30
N ARG A 299 0.16 -11.15 -14.40
CA ARG A 299 1.54 -10.73 -14.10
C ARG A 299 2.54 -11.33 -15.09
N ASP A 300 2.29 -12.57 -15.49
CA ASP A 300 3.06 -13.26 -16.52
C ASP A 300 2.13 -13.87 -17.58
N PRO A 301 1.65 -13.06 -18.55
CA PRO A 301 0.73 -13.56 -19.57
C PRO A 301 1.42 -14.56 -20.50
N VAL A 302 0.86 -15.77 -20.61
CA VAL A 302 1.32 -16.86 -21.49
C VAL A 302 0.20 -17.38 -22.37
N ILE A 303 0.53 -17.72 -23.62
CA ILE A 303 -0.38 -18.29 -24.61
C ILE A 303 -0.29 -19.82 -24.58
N VAL A 304 -1.45 -20.47 -24.53
CA VAL A 304 -1.58 -21.93 -24.69
C VAL A 304 -1.85 -22.30 -26.15
N ALA A 305 -1.79 -23.60 -26.49
CA ALA A 305 -1.98 -24.14 -27.84
C ALA A 305 -3.23 -23.63 -28.59
N THR A 306 -4.31 -23.28 -27.88
CA THR A 306 -5.55 -22.76 -28.46
C THR A 306 -5.53 -21.24 -28.69
N GLY A 307 -4.38 -20.58 -28.54
CA GLY A 307 -4.20 -19.13 -28.75
C GLY A 307 -4.76 -18.24 -27.65
N GLN A 308 -5.28 -18.80 -26.54
CA GLN A 308 -5.77 -18.02 -25.41
C GLN A 308 -4.64 -17.68 -24.45
N THR A 309 -4.71 -16.49 -23.83
CA THR A 309 -3.69 -16.01 -22.89
C THR A 309 -4.18 -16.12 -21.44
N TYR A 310 -3.30 -16.56 -20.55
CA TYR A 310 -3.55 -16.73 -19.11
C TYR A 310 -2.34 -16.23 -18.32
N ASP A 311 -2.49 -15.99 -17.02
CA ASP A 311 -1.33 -15.90 -16.14
C ASP A 311 -0.63 -17.26 -16.04
N ARG A 312 0.70 -17.29 -16.14
CA ARG A 312 1.51 -18.52 -16.12
C ARG A 312 1.18 -19.40 -14.93
N THR A 313 1.08 -18.83 -13.74
CA THR A 313 0.86 -19.61 -12.52
C THR A 313 -0.51 -20.28 -12.53
N SER A 314 -1.53 -19.56 -13.00
CA SER A 314 -2.91 -20.04 -13.08
C SER A 314 -3.08 -21.18 -14.09
N ILE A 315 -2.47 -21.07 -15.28
CA ILE A 315 -2.60 -22.12 -16.30
C ILE A 315 -1.67 -23.31 -16.06
N ALA A 316 -0.51 -23.11 -15.43
CA ALA A 316 0.37 -24.21 -15.02
C ALA A 316 -0.34 -25.11 -14.00
N ARG A 317 -0.94 -24.54 -12.95
CA ARG A 317 -1.73 -25.31 -11.96
C ARG A 317 -2.90 -26.06 -12.61
N TRP A 318 -3.58 -25.46 -13.58
CA TRP A 318 -4.67 -26.12 -14.30
C TRP A 318 -4.19 -27.36 -15.07
N ILE A 319 -3.03 -27.28 -15.74
CA ILE A 319 -2.44 -28.40 -16.48
C ILE A 319 -1.92 -29.47 -15.50
N GLU A 320 -1.25 -29.06 -14.42
CA GLU A 320 -0.72 -29.96 -13.37
C GLU A 320 -1.83 -30.72 -12.62
N ALA A 321 -3.01 -30.12 -12.47
CA ALA A 321 -4.20 -30.77 -11.93
C ALA A 321 -4.82 -31.83 -12.87
N GLY A 322 -4.18 -32.11 -14.01
CA GLY A 322 -4.58 -33.16 -14.93
C GLY A 322 -5.69 -32.77 -15.91
N HIS A 323 -5.95 -31.47 -16.10
CA HIS A 323 -6.94 -30.99 -17.08
C HIS A 323 -6.30 -30.71 -18.45
N PRO A 324 -6.54 -31.55 -19.49
CA PRO A 324 -5.91 -31.40 -20.80
C PRO A 324 -6.64 -30.41 -21.72
N THR A 325 -7.48 -29.51 -21.16
CA THR A 325 -8.36 -28.61 -21.91
C THR A 325 -8.06 -27.15 -21.60
N CYS A 326 -8.29 -26.28 -22.58
CA CYS A 326 -8.22 -24.84 -22.42
C CYS A 326 -9.41 -24.33 -21.58
N PRO A 327 -9.20 -23.66 -20.44
CA PRO A 327 -10.28 -23.22 -19.55
C PRO A 327 -11.33 -22.31 -20.20
N LYS A 328 -10.91 -21.40 -21.08
CA LYS A 328 -11.79 -20.40 -21.70
C LYS A 328 -12.51 -20.90 -22.95
N SER A 329 -11.90 -21.79 -23.74
CA SER A 329 -12.48 -22.29 -24.99
C SER A 329 -13.06 -23.70 -24.91
N GLY A 330 -12.75 -24.46 -23.85
CA GLY A 330 -13.15 -25.86 -23.70
C GLY A 330 -12.46 -26.85 -24.65
N GLN A 331 -11.58 -26.36 -25.53
CA GLN A 331 -10.88 -27.19 -26.52
C GLN A 331 -9.70 -27.94 -25.90
N LYS A 332 -9.40 -29.15 -26.38
CA LYS A 332 -8.24 -29.94 -25.93
C LYS A 332 -6.93 -29.27 -26.37
N LEU A 333 -5.97 -29.15 -25.45
CA LEU A 333 -4.67 -28.55 -25.74
C LEU A 333 -3.84 -29.54 -26.59
N GLY A 334 -3.42 -29.13 -27.79
CA GLY A 334 -2.56 -29.94 -28.65
C GLY A 334 -1.14 -30.15 -28.09
N HIS A 335 -0.68 -29.23 -27.23
CA HIS A 335 0.53 -29.34 -26.44
C HIS A 335 0.43 -28.49 -25.16
N VAL A 336 1.26 -28.78 -24.16
CA VAL A 336 1.28 -28.05 -22.86
C VAL A 336 2.30 -26.90 -22.82
N ASN A 337 2.96 -26.59 -23.94
CA ASN A 337 3.92 -25.49 -23.99
C ASN A 337 3.23 -24.14 -23.73
N LEU A 338 3.79 -23.37 -22.79
CA LEU A 338 3.34 -22.04 -22.42
C LEU A 338 4.26 -20.98 -23.04
N ILE A 339 3.77 -20.31 -24.08
CA ILE A 339 4.53 -19.32 -24.84
C ILE A 339 4.34 -17.94 -24.19
N PRO A 340 5.39 -17.25 -23.71
CA PRO A 340 5.25 -15.91 -23.12
C PRO A 340 4.64 -14.90 -24.11
N ASN A 341 3.67 -14.11 -23.65
CA ASN A 341 3.05 -13.03 -24.42
C ASN A 341 3.63 -11.68 -23.98
N TYR A 342 4.85 -11.39 -24.46
CA TYR A 342 5.56 -10.16 -24.09
C TYR A 342 4.82 -8.88 -24.52
N ALA A 343 4.08 -8.91 -25.63
CA ALA A 343 3.31 -7.76 -26.10
C ALA A 343 2.18 -7.40 -25.13
N LEU A 344 1.40 -8.39 -24.69
CA LEU A 344 0.34 -8.17 -23.68
C LEU A 344 0.95 -7.77 -22.33
N ARG A 345 2.11 -8.34 -21.96
CA ARG A 345 2.82 -7.97 -20.74
C ARG A 345 3.26 -6.50 -20.75
N SER A 346 3.78 -5.99 -21.87
CA SER A 346 4.15 -4.57 -22.01
C SER A 346 2.92 -3.66 -21.94
N LEU A 347 1.80 -4.05 -22.57
CA LEU A 347 0.55 -3.28 -22.49
C LEU A 347 -0.03 -3.26 -21.07
N ILE A 348 0.04 -4.39 -20.35
CA ILE A 348 -0.36 -4.47 -18.94
C ILE A 348 0.57 -3.61 -18.08
N SER A 349 1.89 -3.65 -18.31
CA SER A 349 2.86 -2.82 -17.58
C SER A 349 2.59 -1.33 -17.77
N GLN A 350 2.40 -0.89 -19.03
CA GLN A 350 2.08 0.51 -19.34
C GLN A 350 0.76 0.93 -18.67
N TRP A 351 -0.27 0.09 -18.75
CA TRP A 351 -1.53 0.35 -18.08
C TRP A 351 -1.36 0.41 -16.55
N CYS A 352 -0.52 -0.44 -15.97
CA CYS A 352 -0.21 -0.38 -14.54
C CYS A 352 0.54 0.90 -14.15
N GLU A 353 1.44 1.39 -15.00
CA GLU A 353 2.16 2.66 -14.80
C GLU A 353 1.20 3.86 -14.87
N ASP A 354 0.33 3.90 -15.89
CA ASP A 354 -0.63 4.98 -16.13
C ASP A 354 -1.68 5.08 -15.00
N TYR A 355 -1.98 3.97 -14.32
CA TYR A 355 -2.96 3.89 -13.22
C TYR A 355 -2.34 3.63 -11.84
N HIS A 356 -1.01 3.69 -11.72
CA HIS A 356 -0.22 3.49 -10.49
C HIS A 356 -0.52 2.19 -9.73
N ILE A 357 -0.69 1.09 -10.46
CA ILE A 357 -0.89 -0.27 -9.91
C ILE A 357 0.47 -0.98 -9.83
N PRO A 358 0.88 -1.53 -8.66
CA PRO A 358 2.15 -2.24 -8.54
C PRO A 358 2.21 -3.46 -9.46
N PHE A 359 3.18 -3.50 -10.38
CA PHE A 359 3.37 -4.58 -11.36
C PHE A 359 4.83 -5.06 -11.36
N ASP A 360 5.09 -6.18 -10.67
CA ASP A 360 6.43 -6.77 -10.56
C ASP A 360 6.81 -7.55 -11.82
N LYS A 361 8.06 -7.46 -12.26
CA LYS A 361 8.58 -8.26 -13.39
C LYS A 361 8.88 -9.68 -12.89
N PRO A 362 8.36 -10.77 -13.50
CA PRO A 362 8.79 -12.12 -13.13
C PRO A 362 10.20 -12.40 -13.67
N GLU A 363 11.00 -13.07 -12.84
CA GLU A 363 12.32 -13.62 -13.14
C GLU A 363 12.28 -14.48 -14.43
N LYS A 364 13.23 -14.25 -15.34
CA LYS A 364 13.43 -15.10 -16.51
C LYS A 364 13.97 -16.45 -16.05
N GLY A 365 13.22 -17.52 -16.29
CA GLY A 365 13.70 -18.89 -16.09
C GLY A 365 14.98 -19.17 -16.89
N SER A 366 16.10 -19.30 -16.18
CA SER A 366 17.35 -19.83 -16.73
C SER A 366 17.34 -21.35 -16.63
N LYS A 367 17.32 -22.02 -17.79
CA LYS A 367 17.85 -23.37 -17.91
C LYS A 367 19.37 -23.31 -17.79
N GLY A 368 19.92 -24.07 -16.83
CA GLY A 368 21.25 -24.69 -16.87
C GLY A 368 22.45 -23.80 -17.16
N GLY A 369 23.19 -23.43 -16.11
CA GLY A 369 24.56 -22.91 -16.20
C GLY A 369 25.00 -22.35 -14.86
N GLY A 370 26.01 -22.97 -14.25
CA GLY A 370 26.40 -22.75 -12.86
C GLY A 370 26.75 -21.30 -12.49
N GLY A 371 26.40 -20.94 -11.27
CA GLY A 371 26.69 -19.68 -10.63
C GLY A 371 25.99 -19.60 -9.27
N ASN A 372 26.55 -20.28 -8.25
CA ASN A 372 26.18 -20.07 -6.86
C ASN A 372 26.35 -18.58 -6.54
N ASN A 373 25.23 -17.85 -6.39
CA ASN A 373 25.10 -16.69 -5.48
C ASN A 373 23.71 -16.01 -5.50
N GLN A 374 22.74 -16.42 -6.32
CA GLN A 374 21.43 -15.72 -6.40
C GLN A 374 20.37 -16.15 -5.37
N VAL A 375 20.59 -17.20 -4.56
CA VAL A 375 19.58 -17.71 -3.59
C VAL A 375 19.91 -17.34 -2.12
N ALA A 376 21.10 -16.82 -1.84
CA ALA A 376 21.54 -16.56 -0.46
C ALA A 376 20.85 -15.32 0.16
N SER A 377 20.59 -14.29 -0.64
CA SER A 377 20.32 -12.94 -0.11
C SER A 377 18.93 -12.69 0.49
N SER A 378 18.00 -13.66 0.48
CA SER A 378 16.71 -13.60 1.22
C SER A 378 16.70 -14.55 2.43
N LYS A 379 17.69 -15.45 2.52
CA LYS A 379 17.72 -16.50 3.55
C LYS A 379 18.00 -15.91 4.93
N ALA A 380 18.93 -14.97 5.06
CA ALA A 380 19.21 -14.31 6.34
C ALA A 380 17.98 -13.58 6.89
N ALA A 381 17.32 -12.76 6.07
CA ALA A 381 16.11 -12.06 6.45
C ALA A 381 14.99 -13.01 6.88
N LEU A 382 14.79 -14.09 6.12
CA LEU A 382 13.77 -15.09 6.42
C LEU A 382 14.07 -15.82 7.73
N GLU A 383 15.31 -16.26 7.94
CA GLU A 383 15.71 -16.94 9.19
C GLU A 383 15.68 -15.98 10.38
N ALA A 384 16.09 -14.71 10.23
CA ALA A 384 15.93 -13.67 11.24
C ALA A 384 14.45 -13.47 11.61
N THR A 385 13.57 -13.51 10.62
CA THR A 385 12.12 -13.40 10.81
C THR A 385 11.57 -14.62 11.55
N LYS A 386 12.02 -15.84 11.20
CA LYS A 386 11.65 -17.07 11.92
C LYS A 386 12.10 -17.02 13.38
N MET A 387 13.36 -16.67 13.65
CA MET A 387 13.86 -16.53 15.02
C MET A 387 13.08 -15.47 15.80
N THR A 388 12.79 -14.32 15.18
CA THR A 388 11.97 -13.26 15.79
C THR A 388 10.57 -13.78 16.12
N ALA A 389 9.92 -14.49 15.18
CA ALA A 389 8.61 -15.07 15.38
C ALA A 389 8.63 -16.11 16.52
N SER A 390 9.59 -17.03 16.54
CA SER A 390 9.75 -18.03 17.61
C SER A 390 9.97 -17.39 18.98
N PHE A 391 10.82 -16.37 19.06
CA PHE A 391 11.05 -15.62 20.31
C PHE A 391 9.77 -14.95 20.79
N LEU A 392 9.06 -14.25 19.90
CA LEU A 392 7.79 -13.58 20.21
C LEU A 392 6.74 -14.61 20.67
N VAL A 393 6.56 -15.73 19.98
CA VAL A 393 5.60 -16.77 20.39
C VAL A 393 5.95 -17.38 21.74
N GLY A 394 7.24 -17.58 22.03
CA GLY A 394 7.71 -18.00 23.35
C GLY A 394 7.26 -17.01 24.44
N LYS A 395 7.49 -15.71 24.23
CA LYS A 395 7.05 -14.66 25.16
C LYS A 395 5.53 -14.51 25.23
N LEU A 396 4.80 -14.77 24.15
CA LEU A 396 3.34 -14.80 24.14
C LEU A 396 2.79 -15.91 25.05
N SER A 397 3.49 -17.05 25.08
CA SER A 397 3.06 -18.23 25.84
C SER A 397 3.40 -18.15 27.33
N THR A 398 4.53 -17.53 27.68
CA THR A 398 5.04 -17.52 29.08
C THR A 398 5.03 -16.13 29.74
N GLY A 399 4.73 -15.07 29.00
CA GLY A 399 4.79 -13.69 29.48
C GLY A 399 3.64 -13.31 30.42
N SER A 400 3.83 -12.24 31.20
CA SER A 400 2.74 -11.59 31.93
C SER A 400 1.70 -11.00 30.95
N PRO A 401 0.48 -10.67 31.40
CA PRO A 401 -0.54 -10.08 30.53
C PRO A 401 -0.05 -8.83 29.75
N ASP A 402 0.74 -7.97 30.39
CA ASP A 402 1.33 -6.79 29.72
C ASP A 402 2.33 -7.17 28.63
N VAL A 403 3.15 -8.20 28.88
CA VAL A 403 4.08 -8.74 27.88
C VAL A 403 3.29 -9.37 26.72
N GLN A 404 2.23 -10.13 27.01
CA GLN A 404 1.38 -10.75 25.99
C GLN A 404 0.70 -9.71 25.09
N LYS A 405 0.18 -8.64 25.68
CA LYS A 405 -0.39 -7.50 24.96
C LYS A 405 0.60 -6.91 23.95
N GLN A 406 1.83 -6.69 24.40
CA GLN A 406 2.87 -6.04 23.62
C GLN A 406 3.43 -6.98 22.54
N VAL A 407 3.58 -8.27 22.85
CA VAL A 407 3.96 -9.29 21.87
C VAL A 407 2.88 -9.46 20.80
N ALA A 408 1.60 -9.47 21.16
CA ALA A 408 0.50 -9.51 20.20
C ALA A 408 0.52 -8.29 19.25
N TYR A 409 0.90 -7.11 19.76
CA TYR A 409 1.11 -5.92 18.95
C TYR A 409 2.26 -6.09 17.95
N GLU A 410 3.43 -6.58 18.37
CA GLU A 410 4.55 -6.82 17.45
C GLU A 410 4.23 -7.89 16.40
N LEU A 411 3.55 -8.98 16.78
CA LEU A 411 3.10 -10.00 15.83
C LEU A 411 2.11 -9.43 14.80
N ARG A 412 1.20 -8.53 15.24
CA ARG A 412 0.31 -7.77 14.33
C ARG A 412 1.12 -6.95 13.33
N LEU A 413 2.16 -6.24 13.76
CA LEU A 413 3.03 -5.44 12.88
C LEU A 413 3.84 -6.32 11.94
N LEU A 414 4.43 -7.40 12.44
CA LEU A 414 5.23 -8.33 11.64
C LEU A 414 4.39 -9.00 10.55
N ALA A 415 3.17 -9.45 10.88
CA ALA A 415 2.22 -10.05 9.94
C ALA A 415 1.70 -9.07 8.87
N LYS A 416 1.76 -7.76 9.13
CA LYS A 416 1.39 -6.74 8.15
C LYS A 416 2.40 -6.66 7.00
N CYS A 417 3.67 -7.02 7.25
CA CYS A 417 4.77 -6.89 6.32
C CYS A 417 5.02 -8.19 5.52
N GLY A 418 4.35 -8.36 4.38
CA GLY A 418 4.68 -9.44 3.42
C GLY A 418 4.13 -10.83 3.77
N THR A 419 4.16 -11.74 2.80
CA THR A 419 3.65 -13.13 2.93
C THR A 419 4.58 -14.01 3.75
N ASP A 420 5.88 -13.84 3.62
CA ASP A 420 6.89 -14.68 4.28
C ASP A 420 6.83 -14.52 5.80
N ASN A 421 6.62 -13.30 6.30
CA ASN A 421 6.41 -13.05 7.72
C ASN A 421 5.17 -13.77 8.25
N ARG A 422 4.07 -13.76 7.48
CA ARG A 422 2.83 -14.44 7.88
C ARG A 422 3.02 -15.95 7.96
N MET A 423 3.78 -16.52 7.02
CA MET A 423 4.16 -17.93 7.05
C MET A 423 5.00 -18.22 8.31
N CYS A 424 6.09 -17.48 8.53
CA CYS A 424 7.00 -17.70 9.66
C CYS A 424 6.29 -17.58 11.03
N ILE A 425 5.39 -16.59 11.18
CA ILE A 425 4.60 -16.42 12.41
C ILE A 425 3.68 -17.63 12.66
N ALA A 426 3.03 -18.15 11.61
CA ALA A 426 2.16 -19.30 11.73
C ALA A 426 2.95 -20.59 12.03
N GLU A 427 4.08 -20.81 11.35
CA GLU A 427 4.99 -21.94 11.59
C GLU A 427 5.59 -21.92 13.00
N ALA A 428 5.85 -20.74 13.55
CA ALA A 428 6.31 -20.56 14.93
C ALA A 428 5.24 -20.92 15.98
N GLY A 429 4.00 -21.23 15.59
CA GLY A 429 2.93 -21.64 16.49
C GLY A 429 2.16 -20.47 17.12
N ALA A 430 2.18 -19.28 16.51
CA ALA A 430 1.50 -18.10 17.09
C ALA A 430 -0.03 -18.22 17.14
N ILE A 431 -0.64 -18.95 16.20
CA ILE A 431 -2.10 -18.95 16.00
C ILE A 431 -2.86 -19.42 17.26
N PRO A 432 -2.57 -20.59 17.87
CA PRO A 432 -3.27 -21.02 19.10
C PRO A 432 -3.13 -20.04 20.27
N CYS A 433 -1.95 -19.43 20.42
CA CYS A 433 -1.71 -18.42 21.46
C CYS A 433 -2.55 -17.16 21.22
N LEU A 434 -2.59 -16.66 19.98
CA LEU A 434 -3.41 -15.51 19.59
C LEU A 434 -4.92 -15.81 19.76
N VAL A 435 -5.37 -17.02 19.45
CA VAL A 435 -6.76 -17.45 19.67
C VAL A 435 -7.12 -17.38 21.16
N THR A 436 -6.22 -17.82 22.04
CA THR A 436 -6.43 -17.73 23.50
C THR A 436 -6.60 -16.27 23.97
N LEU A 437 -5.86 -15.34 23.37
CA LEU A 437 -5.94 -13.91 23.71
C LEU A 437 -7.21 -13.21 23.21
N LEU A 438 -8.00 -13.84 22.34
CA LEU A 438 -9.30 -13.28 21.91
C LEU A 438 -10.30 -13.19 23.08
N SER A 439 -10.17 -14.03 24.11
CA SER A 439 -10.98 -13.97 25.33
C SER A 439 -10.42 -13.01 26.39
N SER A 440 -9.38 -12.23 26.07
CA SER A 440 -8.81 -11.25 27.01
C SER A 440 -9.82 -10.15 27.35
N LYS A 441 -9.83 -9.75 28.63
CA LYS A 441 -10.65 -8.62 29.11
C LYS A 441 -10.04 -7.25 28.80
N ASP A 442 -8.75 -7.20 28.44
CA ASP A 442 -8.10 -5.97 28.00
C ASP A 442 -8.45 -5.71 26.52
N PRO A 443 -9.16 -4.62 26.18
CA PRO A 443 -9.60 -4.35 24.81
C PRO A 443 -8.44 -4.27 23.83
N LYS A 444 -7.28 -3.74 24.26
CA LYS A 444 -6.12 -3.60 23.39
C LYS A 444 -5.42 -4.92 23.09
N THR A 445 -5.33 -5.82 24.06
CA THR A 445 -4.85 -7.19 23.86
C THR A 445 -5.74 -7.94 22.87
N GLN A 446 -7.07 -7.89 23.07
CA GLN A 446 -8.04 -8.54 22.18
C GLN A 446 -7.96 -7.96 20.75
N GLU A 447 -7.88 -6.63 20.61
CA GLU A 447 -7.74 -5.93 19.34
C GLU A 447 -6.47 -6.33 18.59
N ASN A 448 -5.33 -6.39 19.29
CA ASN A 448 -4.07 -6.81 18.71
C ASN A 448 -4.12 -8.28 18.26
N ALA A 449 -4.69 -9.15 19.08
CA ALA A 449 -4.83 -10.57 18.76
C ALA A 449 -5.70 -10.81 17.52
N VAL A 450 -6.90 -10.20 17.45
CA VAL A 450 -7.79 -10.36 16.30
C VAL A 450 -7.21 -9.72 15.04
N THR A 451 -6.50 -8.59 15.16
CA THR A 451 -5.86 -7.97 13.99
C THR A 451 -4.67 -8.77 13.49
N ALA A 452 -3.90 -9.40 14.38
CA ALA A 452 -2.84 -10.34 13.99
C ALA A 452 -3.44 -11.53 13.23
N LEU A 453 -4.51 -12.14 13.74
CA LEU A 453 -5.22 -13.23 13.05
C LEU A 453 -5.80 -12.81 11.70
N LEU A 454 -6.34 -11.59 11.60
CA LEU A 454 -6.75 -11.02 10.32
C LEU A 454 -5.58 -11.00 9.34
N ASN A 455 -4.46 -10.40 9.72
CA ASN A 455 -3.28 -10.28 8.86
C ASN A 455 -2.75 -11.66 8.44
N LEU A 456 -2.71 -12.63 9.37
CA LEU A 456 -2.29 -14.00 9.08
C LEU A 456 -3.27 -14.70 8.13
N SER A 457 -4.58 -14.47 8.26
CA SER A 457 -5.59 -15.10 7.42
C SER A 457 -5.52 -14.66 5.96
N ILE A 458 -4.93 -13.51 5.64
CA ILE A 458 -4.77 -13.04 4.26
C ILE A 458 -3.90 -14.03 3.45
N TYR A 459 -2.99 -14.76 4.09
CA TYR A 459 -2.22 -15.81 3.42
C TYR A 459 -2.97 -17.15 3.41
N ASP A 460 -3.20 -17.72 2.23
CA ASP A 460 -4.09 -18.90 2.06
C ASP A 460 -3.65 -20.12 2.87
N ASN A 461 -2.35 -20.43 2.91
CA ASN A 461 -1.84 -21.59 3.64
C ASN A 461 -2.07 -21.48 5.16
N ASN A 462 -2.22 -20.27 5.70
CA ASN A 462 -2.50 -20.05 7.11
C ASN A 462 -3.98 -20.26 7.46
N LYS A 463 -4.91 -20.17 6.49
CA LYS A 463 -6.35 -20.27 6.76
C LYS A 463 -6.71 -21.62 7.37
N ALA A 464 -6.11 -22.72 6.87
CA ALA A 464 -6.29 -24.05 7.44
C ALA A 464 -5.78 -24.15 8.88
N LEU A 465 -4.62 -23.55 9.18
CA LEU A 465 -4.07 -23.51 10.54
C LEU A 465 -4.99 -22.75 11.51
N ILE A 466 -5.59 -21.64 11.06
CA ILE A 466 -6.56 -20.86 11.86
C ILE A 466 -7.81 -21.67 12.17
N ILE A 467 -8.35 -22.39 11.18
CA ILE A 467 -9.53 -23.25 11.36
C ILE A 467 -9.21 -24.41 12.32
N ASN A 468 -8.07 -25.09 12.12
CA ASN A 468 -7.64 -26.21 12.95
C ASN A 468 -7.31 -25.81 14.39
N ALA A 469 -6.97 -24.53 14.62
CA ALA A 469 -6.79 -23.97 15.96
C ALA A 469 -8.11 -23.62 16.67
N ASN A 470 -9.27 -24.04 16.14
CA ASN A 470 -10.60 -23.76 16.67
C ASN A 470 -10.89 -22.25 16.86
N ALA A 471 -10.34 -21.40 15.98
CA ALA A 471 -10.45 -19.95 16.11
C ALA A 471 -11.85 -19.39 15.85
N LEU A 472 -12.76 -20.15 15.20
CA LEU A 472 -14.05 -19.63 14.75
C LEU A 472 -14.93 -19.12 15.88
N ASP A 473 -15.16 -19.91 16.93
CA ASP A 473 -16.03 -19.47 18.03
C ASP A 473 -15.46 -18.25 18.77
N PRO A 474 -14.16 -18.21 19.13
CA PRO A 474 -13.55 -17.00 19.69
C PRO A 474 -13.63 -15.77 18.77
N ILE A 475 -13.43 -15.92 17.45
CA ILE A 475 -13.57 -14.81 16.49
C ILE A 475 -15.03 -14.31 16.46
N ILE A 476 -16.01 -15.22 16.49
CA ILE A 476 -17.43 -14.88 16.51
C ILE A 476 -17.82 -14.21 17.83
N GLU A 477 -17.21 -14.60 18.95
CA GLU A 477 -17.39 -13.93 20.24
C GLU A 477 -16.88 -12.49 20.18
N VAL A 478 -15.68 -12.26 19.64
CA VAL A 478 -15.14 -10.91 19.42
C VAL A 478 -16.00 -10.09 18.47
N LEU A 479 -16.56 -10.68 17.41
CA LEU A 479 -17.50 -9.99 16.52
C LEU A 479 -18.72 -9.43 17.26
N ARG A 480 -19.25 -10.20 18.23
CA ARG A 480 -20.48 -9.86 18.95
C ARG A 480 -20.23 -8.95 20.13
N TYR A 481 -19.17 -9.20 20.88
CA TYR A 481 -18.92 -8.64 22.21
C TYR A 481 -17.54 -8.02 22.36
N GLY A 482 -16.81 -7.81 21.26
CA GLY A 482 -15.46 -7.25 21.29
C GLY A 482 -15.42 -5.90 22.01
N GLY A 483 -14.35 -5.66 22.77
CA GLY A 483 -14.18 -4.49 23.63
C GLY A 483 -14.02 -3.16 22.87
N SER A 484 -13.79 -3.21 21.55
CA SER A 484 -13.74 -2.04 20.68
C SER A 484 -14.48 -2.31 19.36
N MET A 485 -14.99 -1.25 18.72
CA MET A 485 -15.54 -1.38 17.37
C MET A 485 -14.50 -1.91 16.39
N GLU A 486 -13.25 -1.45 16.47
CA GLU A 486 -12.15 -1.95 15.64
C GLU A 486 -11.96 -3.47 15.79
N SER A 487 -12.08 -4.02 17.01
CA SER A 487 -12.00 -5.48 17.23
C SER A 487 -13.12 -6.24 16.51
N ARG A 488 -14.36 -5.73 16.59
CA ARG A 488 -15.53 -6.33 15.92
C ARG A 488 -15.38 -6.29 14.40
N GLU A 489 -14.87 -5.18 13.87
CA GLU A 489 -14.60 -5.00 12.43
C GLU A 489 -13.51 -5.95 11.95
N ASN A 490 -12.39 -6.05 12.69
CA ASN A 490 -11.33 -6.99 12.38
C ASN A 490 -11.80 -8.45 12.45
N ALA A 491 -12.70 -8.79 13.37
CA ALA A 491 -13.30 -10.12 13.44
C ALA A 491 -14.15 -10.41 12.20
N ALA A 492 -14.99 -9.47 11.75
CA ALA A 492 -15.77 -9.61 10.52
C ALA A 492 -14.86 -9.75 9.28
N ALA A 493 -13.81 -8.94 9.18
CA ALA A 493 -12.82 -9.02 8.11
C ALA A 493 -12.07 -10.37 8.11
N THR A 494 -11.82 -10.94 9.30
CA THR A 494 -11.19 -12.27 9.43
C THR A 494 -12.13 -13.36 8.91
N LEU A 495 -13.42 -13.31 9.30
CA LEU A 495 -14.43 -14.23 8.77
C LEU A 495 -14.62 -14.08 7.26
N PHE A 496 -14.60 -12.86 6.73
CA PHE A 496 -14.61 -12.60 5.29
C PHE A 496 -13.42 -13.29 4.60
N SER A 497 -12.20 -13.08 5.10
CA SER A 497 -10.98 -13.70 4.57
C SER A 497 -11.05 -15.23 4.56
N LEU A 498 -11.52 -15.84 5.66
CA LEU A 498 -11.67 -17.29 5.76
C LEU A 498 -12.78 -17.83 4.83
N SER A 499 -13.89 -17.10 4.69
CA SER A 499 -15.06 -17.51 3.88
C SER A 499 -14.82 -17.57 2.37
N VAL A 500 -13.67 -17.11 1.89
CA VAL A 500 -13.25 -17.29 0.48
C VAL A 500 -13.14 -18.78 0.13
N VAL A 501 -12.75 -19.61 1.09
CA VAL A 501 -12.65 -21.07 0.94
C VAL A 501 -14.04 -21.71 1.06
N ASP A 502 -14.40 -22.57 0.11
CA ASP A 502 -15.73 -23.19 -0.03
C ASP A 502 -16.11 -24.09 1.15
N GLU A 503 -15.16 -24.80 1.75
CA GLU A 503 -15.41 -25.61 2.94
C GLU A 503 -15.69 -24.72 4.16
N TYR A 504 -14.97 -23.61 4.28
CA TYR A 504 -15.05 -22.76 5.48
C TYR A 504 -16.34 -21.94 5.52
N LYS A 505 -16.90 -21.51 4.38
CA LYS A 505 -18.22 -20.84 4.37
C LYS A 505 -19.35 -21.73 4.90
N ILE A 506 -19.26 -23.04 4.70
CA ILE A 506 -20.23 -24.01 5.25
C ILE A 506 -20.06 -24.09 6.77
N VAL A 507 -18.83 -24.23 7.26
CA VAL A 507 -18.55 -24.37 8.69
C VAL A 507 -18.86 -23.07 9.45
N ILE A 508 -18.51 -21.91 8.89
CA ILE A 508 -18.82 -20.60 9.47
C ILE A 508 -20.33 -20.38 9.51
N GLY A 509 -21.05 -20.66 8.42
CA GLY A 509 -22.51 -20.49 8.35
C GLY A 509 -23.29 -21.40 9.28
N LYS A 510 -22.76 -22.59 9.61
CA LYS A 510 -23.34 -23.49 10.63
C LYS A 510 -23.22 -22.96 12.06
N ARG A 511 -22.37 -21.97 12.33
CA ARG A 511 -22.24 -21.39 13.67
C ARG A 511 -23.42 -20.44 13.92
N PRO A 512 -24.29 -20.73 14.91
CA PRO A 512 -25.56 -20.01 15.09
C PRO A 512 -25.35 -18.52 15.38
N ALA A 513 -24.19 -18.14 15.92
CA ALA A 513 -23.87 -16.77 16.29
C ALA A 513 -23.13 -15.98 15.18
N ALA A 514 -22.62 -16.64 14.13
CA ALA A 514 -21.81 -15.97 13.10
C ALA A 514 -22.63 -14.98 12.27
N ILE A 515 -23.70 -15.46 11.64
CA ILE A 515 -24.57 -14.64 10.79
C ILE A 515 -25.27 -13.54 11.61
N PRO A 516 -25.90 -13.81 12.77
CA PRO A 516 -26.45 -12.74 13.60
C PRO A 516 -25.42 -11.70 14.04
N GLY A 517 -24.18 -12.12 14.35
CA GLY A 517 -23.09 -11.20 14.69
C GLY A 517 -22.73 -10.27 13.53
N LEU A 518 -22.64 -10.81 12.31
CA LEU A 518 -22.38 -10.01 11.11
C LEU A 518 -23.53 -9.06 10.80
N VAL A 519 -24.78 -9.51 10.97
CA VAL A 519 -25.97 -8.66 10.77
C VAL A 519 -26.05 -7.54 11.80
N ALA A 520 -25.66 -7.79 13.05
CA ALA A 520 -25.52 -6.74 14.06
C ALA A 520 -24.43 -5.73 13.68
N LEU A 521 -23.27 -6.17 13.20
CA LEU A 521 -22.22 -5.26 12.73
C LEU A 521 -22.64 -4.48 11.46
N LEU A 522 -23.46 -5.07 10.59
CA LEU A 522 -24.03 -4.38 9.43
C LEU A 522 -24.94 -3.22 9.86
N ARG A 523 -25.62 -3.34 11.01
CA ARG A 523 -26.47 -2.30 11.59
C ARG A 523 -25.66 -1.22 12.32
N ASP A 524 -24.77 -1.65 13.21
CA ASP A 524 -24.14 -0.77 14.22
C ASP A 524 -22.68 -0.39 13.87
N GLY A 525 -22.12 -0.98 12.82
CA GLY A 525 -20.73 -0.79 12.41
C GLY A 525 -20.42 0.59 11.87
N THR A 526 -19.14 0.96 11.81
CA THR A 526 -18.75 2.23 11.21
C THR A 526 -19.11 2.26 9.72
N PRO A 527 -19.58 3.40 9.17
CA PRO A 527 -20.02 3.45 7.77
C PRO A 527 -18.93 3.12 6.75
N ARG A 528 -17.68 3.49 7.05
CA ARG A 528 -16.55 3.32 6.12
C ARG A 528 -15.96 1.93 6.11
N ARG A 529 -16.02 1.21 7.24
CA ARG A 529 -15.31 -0.05 7.44
C ARG A 529 -16.23 -1.14 7.96
N GLY A 530 -16.78 -1.00 9.17
CA GLY A 530 -17.49 -2.09 9.82
C GLY A 530 -18.70 -2.62 9.06
N LYS A 531 -19.55 -1.73 8.52
CA LYS A 531 -20.68 -2.19 7.72
C LYS A 531 -20.23 -2.87 6.41
N LYS A 532 -19.13 -2.42 5.80
CA LYS A 532 -18.56 -3.03 4.57
C LYS A 532 -17.92 -4.38 4.82
N ASP A 533 -17.17 -4.53 5.91
CA ASP A 533 -16.57 -5.80 6.30
C ASP A 533 -17.67 -6.84 6.59
N ALA A 534 -18.75 -6.43 7.28
CA ALA A 534 -19.93 -7.25 7.52
C ALA A 534 -20.65 -7.66 6.21
N ALA A 535 -20.92 -6.70 5.32
CA ALA A 535 -21.56 -6.97 4.03
C ALA A 535 -20.72 -7.92 3.16
N SER A 536 -19.39 -7.73 3.13
CA SER A 536 -18.47 -8.58 2.37
C SER A 536 -18.44 -10.01 2.92
N ALA A 537 -18.40 -10.18 4.25
CA ALA A 537 -18.50 -11.49 4.88
C ALA A 537 -19.84 -12.18 4.56
N LEU A 538 -20.96 -11.46 4.70
CA LEU A 538 -22.30 -11.99 4.37
C LEU A 538 -22.41 -12.35 2.89
N PHE A 539 -21.82 -11.57 1.98
CA PHE A 539 -21.78 -11.87 0.56
C PHE A 539 -21.11 -13.23 0.30
N ASN A 540 -19.89 -13.44 0.81
CA ASN A 540 -19.17 -14.70 0.61
C ASN A 540 -19.92 -15.90 1.23
N LEU A 541 -20.52 -15.71 2.41
CA LEU A 541 -21.31 -16.76 3.05
C LEU A 541 -22.58 -17.09 2.26
N ALA A 542 -23.25 -16.08 1.68
CA ALA A 542 -24.47 -16.23 0.88
C ALA A 542 -24.26 -16.92 -0.47
N VAL A 543 -23.01 -17.01 -0.96
CA VAL A 543 -22.67 -17.82 -2.15
C VAL A 543 -23.07 -19.27 -1.92
N TYR A 544 -22.87 -19.79 -0.71
CA TYR A 544 -23.37 -21.11 -0.34
C TYR A 544 -24.87 -21.06 -0.03
N HIS A 545 -25.67 -21.80 -0.80
CA HIS A 545 -27.13 -21.77 -0.70
C HIS A 545 -27.66 -22.10 0.70
N GLY A 546 -27.01 -23.01 1.43
CA GLY A 546 -27.46 -23.41 2.78
C GLY A 546 -27.39 -22.31 3.83
N ASN A 547 -26.67 -21.20 3.57
CA ASN A 547 -26.57 -20.08 4.50
C ASN A 547 -27.65 -19.01 4.25
N LYS A 548 -28.32 -19.02 3.09
CA LYS A 548 -29.23 -17.94 2.68
C LYS A 548 -30.43 -17.80 3.61
N SER A 549 -31.04 -18.91 4.03
CA SER A 549 -32.16 -18.91 4.98
C SER A 549 -31.76 -18.26 6.31
N SER A 550 -30.61 -18.66 6.87
CA SER A 550 -30.10 -18.09 8.13
C SER A 550 -29.81 -16.60 8.03
N ILE A 551 -29.29 -16.12 6.88
CA ILE A 551 -29.10 -14.68 6.62
C ILE A 551 -30.43 -13.93 6.64
N VAL A 552 -31.46 -14.50 5.99
CA VAL A 552 -32.80 -13.90 5.94
C VAL A 552 -33.45 -13.90 7.33
N GLU A 553 -33.44 -15.04 8.03
CA GLU A 553 -33.99 -15.22 9.38
C GLU A 553 -33.33 -14.31 10.42
N SER A 554 -32.06 -13.96 10.23
CA SER A 554 -31.34 -13.01 11.09
C SER A 554 -31.78 -11.55 10.90
N GLY A 555 -32.71 -11.27 9.98
CA GLY A 555 -33.22 -9.92 9.71
C GLY A 555 -32.29 -9.07 8.84
N ALA A 556 -31.37 -9.68 8.08
CA ALA A 556 -30.41 -8.96 7.25
C ALA A 556 -31.09 -8.11 6.17
N VAL A 557 -32.19 -8.60 5.59
CA VAL A 557 -32.85 -7.98 4.42
C VAL A 557 -33.32 -6.56 4.73
N THR A 558 -34.02 -6.34 5.85
CA THR A 558 -34.51 -5.01 6.23
C THR A 558 -33.37 -4.01 6.41
N ILE A 559 -32.26 -4.44 7.02
CA ILE A 559 -31.07 -3.60 7.20
C ILE A 559 -30.45 -3.29 5.84
N LEU A 560 -30.21 -4.30 4.99
CA LEU A 560 -29.64 -4.12 3.66
C LEU A 560 -30.47 -3.15 2.80
N VAL A 561 -31.80 -3.24 2.85
CA VAL A 561 -32.70 -2.32 2.14
C VAL A 561 -32.58 -0.89 2.68
N SER A 562 -32.47 -0.71 4.01
CA SER A 562 -32.25 0.61 4.60
C SER A 562 -30.92 1.24 4.17
N LEU A 563 -29.85 0.45 4.07
CA LEU A 563 -28.52 0.89 3.65
C LEU A 563 -28.48 1.38 2.19
N LEU A 564 -29.43 0.98 1.34
CA LEU A 564 -29.54 1.50 -0.04
C LEU A 564 -29.98 2.97 -0.10
N SER A 565 -30.41 3.52 1.01
CA SER A 565 -30.78 4.94 1.14
C SER A 565 -29.75 5.77 1.89
N GLU A 566 -28.70 5.14 2.43
CA GLU A 566 -27.59 5.86 3.04
C GLU A 566 -26.65 6.37 1.94
N GLU A 567 -26.43 7.69 1.90
CA GLU A 567 -25.47 8.30 0.99
C GLU A 567 -24.03 8.24 1.54
N GLU A 568 -23.88 8.10 2.86
CA GLU A 568 -22.59 8.01 3.53
C GLU A 568 -21.94 6.62 3.39
N GLY A 569 -20.63 6.60 3.17
CA GLY A 569 -19.83 5.37 3.19
C GLY A 569 -19.84 4.52 1.91
N GLY A 570 -20.74 4.78 0.96
CA GLY A 570 -20.77 4.08 -0.33
C GLY A 570 -21.04 2.57 -0.22
N ILE A 571 -21.86 2.18 0.76
CA ILE A 571 -22.19 0.77 1.06
C ILE A 571 -23.34 0.21 0.22
N ALA A 572 -24.10 1.06 -0.47
CA ALA A 572 -25.28 0.66 -1.23
C ALA A 572 -24.98 -0.45 -2.26
N ASP A 573 -23.81 -0.41 -2.92
CA ASP A 573 -23.40 -1.45 -3.87
C ASP A 573 -23.14 -2.80 -3.18
N ASP A 574 -22.45 -2.79 -2.03
CA ASP A 574 -22.17 -3.99 -1.24
C ASP A 574 -23.47 -4.60 -0.71
N ALA A 575 -24.38 -3.76 -0.21
CA ALA A 575 -25.70 -4.20 0.24
C ALA A 575 -26.54 -4.80 -0.90
N LEU A 576 -26.50 -4.21 -2.11
CA LEU A 576 -27.16 -4.74 -3.30
C LEU A 576 -26.59 -6.10 -3.73
N MET A 577 -25.29 -6.33 -3.58
CA MET A 577 -24.68 -7.62 -3.88
C MET A 577 -25.22 -8.73 -2.98
N VAL A 578 -25.34 -8.47 -1.67
CA VAL A 578 -25.92 -9.44 -0.73
C VAL A 578 -27.41 -9.67 -1.04
N LEU A 579 -28.18 -8.61 -1.29
CA LEU A 579 -29.59 -8.69 -1.69
C LEU A 579 -29.80 -9.54 -2.95
N ALA A 580 -28.92 -9.38 -3.95
CA ALA A 580 -28.97 -10.16 -5.19
C ALA A 580 -28.73 -11.66 -4.95
N LEU A 581 -27.87 -12.04 -4.00
CA LEU A 581 -27.62 -13.45 -3.66
C LEU A 581 -28.79 -14.08 -2.89
N VAL A 582 -29.34 -13.37 -1.90
CA VAL A 582 -30.48 -13.87 -1.10
C VAL A 582 -31.78 -13.91 -1.91
N ALA A 583 -31.94 -13.02 -2.91
CA ALA A 583 -33.03 -13.10 -3.89
C ALA A 583 -33.01 -14.37 -4.75
N GLY A 584 -31.94 -15.17 -4.68
CA GLY A 584 -31.88 -16.52 -5.23
C GLY A 584 -32.50 -17.62 -4.35
N SER A 585 -33.22 -17.26 -3.28
CA SER A 585 -33.96 -18.17 -2.39
C SER A 585 -35.41 -17.70 -2.22
N ALA A 586 -36.35 -18.61 -1.95
CA ALA A 586 -37.76 -18.26 -1.80
C ALA A 586 -37.99 -17.37 -0.57
N GLU A 587 -37.32 -17.70 0.54
CA GLU A 587 -37.32 -16.97 1.79
C GLU A 587 -36.80 -15.55 1.60
N GLY A 588 -35.69 -15.40 0.88
CA GLY A 588 -35.10 -14.08 0.57
C GLY A 588 -36.00 -13.24 -0.33
N LEU A 589 -36.67 -13.84 -1.32
CA LEU A 589 -37.62 -13.12 -2.17
C LEU A 589 -38.82 -12.59 -1.38
N THR A 590 -39.39 -13.42 -0.51
CA THR A 590 -40.48 -13.02 0.40
C THR A 590 -40.05 -11.88 1.30
N ALA A 591 -38.90 -12.01 1.97
CA ALA A 591 -38.40 -10.97 2.86
C ALA A 591 -38.09 -9.65 2.12
N ILE A 592 -37.56 -9.70 0.89
CA ILE A 592 -37.30 -8.48 0.10
C ILE A 592 -38.61 -7.80 -0.32
N ALA A 593 -39.62 -8.58 -0.69
CA ALA A 593 -40.94 -8.06 -1.02
C ALA A 593 -41.60 -7.35 0.17
N GLU A 594 -41.50 -7.94 1.36
CA GLU A 594 -42.05 -7.38 2.62
C GLU A 594 -41.28 -6.14 3.09
N ALA A 595 -39.97 -6.05 2.79
CA ALA A 595 -39.12 -4.92 3.19
C ALA A 595 -39.34 -3.63 2.38
N SER A 596 -40.41 -3.54 1.57
CA SER A 596 -40.72 -2.36 0.74
C SER A 596 -39.54 -1.93 -0.18
N ALA A 597 -38.75 -2.89 -0.67
CA ALA A 597 -37.53 -2.62 -1.41
C ALA A 597 -37.76 -2.04 -2.83
N ILE A 598 -38.94 -2.27 -3.43
CA ILE A 598 -39.21 -1.98 -4.85
C ILE A 598 -38.93 -0.52 -5.25
N PRO A 599 -39.47 0.52 -4.56
CA PRO A 599 -39.21 1.91 -4.94
C PRO A 599 -37.73 2.29 -4.83
N ILE A 600 -37.04 1.75 -3.82
CA ILE A 600 -35.61 2.00 -3.58
C ILE A 600 -34.77 1.35 -4.68
N LEU A 601 -35.08 0.09 -5.04
CA LEU A 601 -34.41 -0.61 -6.13
C LEU A 601 -34.61 0.10 -7.48
N VAL A 602 -35.81 0.62 -7.76
CA VAL A 602 -36.08 1.44 -8.96
C VAL A 602 -35.27 2.74 -8.94
N ARG A 603 -35.15 3.40 -7.78
CA ARG A 603 -34.25 4.56 -7.64
C ARG A 603 -32.80 4.19 -7.95
N MET A 604 -32.32 3.05 -7.46
CA MET A 604 -30.94 2.59 -7.69
C MET A 604 -30.63 2.31 -9.16
N LEU A 605 -31.63 2.00 -10.00
CA LEU A 605 -31.44 1.90 -11.46
C LEU A 605 -30.98 3.23 -12.09
N ARG A 606 -31.32 4.36 -11.45
CA ARG A 606 -31.00 5.72 -11.93
C ARG A 606 -29.72 6.26 -11.30
N VAL A 607 -29.63 6.20 -9.98
CA VAL A 607 -28.55 6.86 -9.22
C VAL A 607 -27.36 5.96 -8.89
N GLY A 608 -27.52 4.63 -8.99
CA GLY A 608 -26.47 3.68 -8.64
C GLY A 608 -25.28 3.68 -9.61
N THR A 609 -24.18 3.08 -9.16
CA THR A 609 -23.02 2.80 -10.02
C THR A 609 -23.38 1.77 -11.10
N PRO A 610 -22.55 1.54 -12.13
CA PRO A 610 -22.81 0.49 -13.11
C PRO A 610 -23.03 -0.90 -12.49
N LYS A 611 -22.29 -1.23 -11.42
CA LYS A 611 -22.44 -2.49 -10.67
C LYS A 611 -23.73 -2.47 -9.84
N GLY A 612 -24.00 -1.39 -9.12
CA GLY A 612 -25.22 -1.21 -8.34
C GLY A 612 -26.48 -1.35 -9.21
N ARG A 613 -26.51 -0.70 -10.37
CA ARG A 613 -27.61 -0.81 -11.35
C ARG A 613 -27.82 -2.26 -11.81
N GLU A 614 -26.74 -3.00 -12.07
CA GLU A 614 -26.83 -4.40 -12.49
C GLU A 614 -27.40 -5.32 -11.39
N ASN A 615 -27.03 -5.08 -10.14
CA ASN A 615 -27.54 -5.85 -9.01
C ASN A 615 -28.99 -5.47 -8.68
N ALA A 616 -29.33 -4.18 -8.71
CA ALA A 616 -30.70 -3.70 -8.51
C ALA A 616 -31.68 -4.29 -9.56
N ILE A 617 -31.30 -4.30 -10.85
CA ILE A 617 -32.14 -4.93 -11.88
C ILE A 617 -32.21 -6.46 -11.72
N ALA A 618 -31.18 -7.10 -11.19
CA ALA A 618 -31.20 -8.53 -10.92
C ALA A 618 -32.21 -8.87 -9.82
N VAL A 619 -32.22 -8.11 -8.73
CA VAL A 619 -33.19 -8.27 -7.64
C VAL A 619 -34.62 -8.04 -8.13
N LEU A 620 -34.87 -6.93 -8.84
CA LEU A 620 -36.20 -6.64 -9.41
C LEU A 620 -36.68 -7.73 -10.38
N LEU A 621 -35.79 -8.24 -11.22
CA LEU A 621 -36.13 -9.33 -12.15
C LEU A 621 -36.47 -10.63 -11.40
N ALA A 622 -35.73 -10.96 -10.34
CA ALA A 622 -36.01 -12.13 -9.52
C ALA A 622 -37.35 -12.00 -8.78
N LEU A 623 -37.63 -10.82 -8.22
CA LEU A 623 -38.91 -10.49 -7.59
C LEU A 623 -40.08 -10.64 -8.56
N CYS A 624 -40.02 -10.04 -9.75
CA CYS A 624 -41.14 -10.10 -10.69
C CYS A 624 -41.35 -11.50 -11.31
N ARG A 625 -40.28 -12.28 -11.47
CA ARG A 625 -40.38 -13.67 -11.96
C ARG A 625 -41.12 -14.58 -10.97
N ASN A 626 -40.86 -14.42 -9.68
CA ASN A 626 -41.30 -15.36 -8.65
C ASN A 626 -42.45 -14.81 -7.76
N GLY A 627 -42.64 -13.50 -7.71
CA GLY A 627 -43.58 -12.81 -6.81
C GLY A 627 -45.00 -12.60 -7.37
N GLY A 628 -45.33 -13.20 -8.52
CA GLY A 628 -46.67 -13.14 -9.11
C GLY A 628 -47.08 -11.75 -9.60
N GLU A 629 -48.39 -11.54 -9.75
CA GLU A 629 -48.97 -10.30 -10.30
C GLU A 629 -48.81 -9.12 -9.35
N ARG A 630 -49.01 -9.32 -8.03
CA ARG A 630 -48.90 -8.27 -7.01
C ARG A 630 -47.59 -7.50 -7.09
N ILE A 631 -46.46 -8.21 -7.17
CA ILE A 631 -45.12 -7.60 -7.25
C ILE A 631 -44.92 -6.87 -8.58
N VAL A 632 -45.42 -7.42 -9.69
CA VAL A 632 -45.38 -6.76 -11.00
C VAL A 632 -46.18 -5.46 -10.97
N SER A 633 -47.40 -5.47 -10.42
CA SER A 633 -48.22 -4.28 -10.23
C SER A 633 -47.52 -3.25 -9.35
N SER A 634 -46.87 -3.67 -8.25
CA SER A 634 -46.10 -2.75 -7.40
C SER A 634 -44.93 -2.10 -8.13
N VAL A 635 -44.23 -2.82 -9.01
CA VAL A 635 -43.18 -2.22 -9.86
C VAL A 635 -43.78 -1.23 -10.85
N MET A 636 -44.96 -1.51 -11.41
CA MET A 636 -45.65 -0.63 -12.37
C MET A 636 -46.25 0.63 -11.75
N GLN A 637 -46.61 0.58 -10.47
CA GLN A 637 -47.05 1.77 -9.73
C GLN A 637 -45.92 2.78 -9.51
N VAL A 638 -44.64 2.36 -9.59
CA VAL A 638 -43.51 3.28 -9.53
C VAL A 638 -43.34 3.96 -10.88
N GLN A 639 -43.82 5.21 -11.01
CA GLN A 639 -43.81 5.99 -12.27
C GLN A 639 -42.47 6.00 -13.01
N THR A 640 -41.36 5.95 -12.26
CA THR A 640 -40.00 6.00 -12.83
C THR A 640 -39.45 4.64 -13.26
N ALA A 641 -40.17 3.53 -13.04
CA ALA A 641 -39.70 2.18 -13.35
C ALA A 641 -39.46 1.97 -14.85
N VAL A 642 -40.46 2.19 -15.69
CA VAL A 642 -40.36 2.00 -17.15
C VAL A 642 -39.29 2.92 -17.78
N PRO A 643 -39.26 4.25 -17.49
CA PRO A 643 -38.19 5.12 -17.97
C PRO A 643 -36.79 4.66 -17.56
N SER A 644 -36.61 4.19 -16.31
CA SER A 644 -35.32 3.69 -15.82
C SER A 644 -34.87 2.43 -16.56
N LEU A 645 -35.80 1.54 -16.92
CA LEU A 645 -35.50 0.35 -17.71
C LEU A 645 -35.07 0.70 -19.14
N TYR A 646 -35.74 1.66 -19.79
CA TYR A 646 -35.31 2.14 -21.10
C TYR A 646 -33.94 2.83 -21.05
N SER A 647 -33.66 3.63 -20.01
CA SER A 647 -32.33 4.20 -19.79
C SER A 647 -31.25 3.12 -19.63
N LEU A 648 -31.55 2.02 -18.92
CA LEU A 648 -30.63 0.89 -18.82
C LEU A 648 -30.41 0.15 -20.13
N LEU A 649 -31.41 0.09 -21.02
CA LEU A 649 -31.24 -0.51 -22.35
C LEU A 649 -30.25 0.26 -23.23
N THR A 650 -30.19 1.58 -23.09
CA THR A 650 -29.30 2.44 -23.87
C THR A 650 -27.92 2.55 -23.22
N MET A 651 -27.88 2.88 -21.93
CA MET A 651 -26.66 3.26 -21.19
C MET A 651 -26.14 2.21 -20.20
N GLY A 652 -26.83 1.08 -20.01
CA GLY A 652 -26.43 0.04 -19.05
C GLY A 652 -25.26 -0.85 -19.52
N THR A 653 -24.71 -1.65 -18.60
CA THR A 653 -23.75 -2.72 -18.96
C THR A 653 -24.43 -3.79 -19.82
N PRO A 654 -23.70 -4.62 -20.59
CA PRO A 654 -24.31 -5.70 -21.37
C PRO A 654 -25.19 -6.65 -20.55
N ARG A 655 -24.82 -6.90 -19.28
CA ARG A 655 -25.63 -7.69 -18.34
C ARG A 655 -26.88 -6.93 -17.89
N ALA A 656 -26.76 -5.65 -17.54
CA ALA A 656 -27.89 -4.82 -17.17
C ALA A 656 -28.89 -4.68 -18.33
N LYS A 657 -28.42 -4.48 -19.58
CA LYS A 657 -29.26 -4.43 -20.79
C LYS A 657 -30.09 -5.70 -20.95
N ARG A 658 -29.47 -6.89 -20.89
CA ARG A 658 -30.17 -8.18 -21.00
C ARG A 658 -31.24 -8.37 -19.91
N LYS A 659 -30.90 -8.01 -18.66
CA LYS A 659 -31.84 -8.11 -17.52
C LYS A 659 -32.99 -7.10 -17.66
N ALA A 660 -32.71 -5.87 -18.08
CA ALA A 660 -33.73 -4.84 -18.34
C ALA A 660 -34.68 -5.25 -19.47
N SER A 661 -34.18 -5.79 -20.59
CA SER A 661 -35.03 -6.33 -21.66
C SER A 661 -35.93 -7.45 -21.17
N SER A 662 -35.39 -8.34 -20.32
CA SER A 662 -36.14 -9.46 -19.75
C SER A 662 -37.24 -8.98 -18.80
N LEU A 663 -36.95 -7.97 -17.98
CA LEU A 663 -37.93 -7.40 -17.07
C LEU A 663 -39.05 -6.68 -17.84
N LEU A 664 -38.71 -5.85 -18.83
CA LEU A 664 -39.72 -5.17 -19.68
C LEU A 664 -40.69 -6.14 -20.35
N LYS A 665 -40.18 -7.25 -20.92
CA LYS A 665 -41.03 -8.29 -21.51
C LYS A 665 -41.99 -8.90 -20.50
N LEU A 666 -41.54 -9.08 -19.26
CA LEU A 666 -42.37 -9.66 -18.20
C LEU A 666 -43.44 -8.68 -17.72
N LEU A 667 -43.12 -7.38 -17.66
CA LEU A 667 -44.06 -6.32 -17.32
C LEU A 667 -45.14 -6.18 -18.42
N GLN A 668 -44.75 -6.19 -19.70
CA GLN A 668 -45.67 -6.12 -20.84
C GLN A 668 -46.59 -7.33 -20.97
N LYS A 669 -46.09 -8.55 -20.69
CA LYS A 669 -46.90 -9.79 -20.79
C LYS A 669 -48.00 -9.89 -19.72
N ARG A 670 -47.94 -9.07 -18.67
CA ARG A 670 -48.87 -9.08 -17.53
C ARG A 670 -49.66 -7.79 -17.39
N GLU A 671 -49.66 -6.91 -18.40
CA GLU A 671 -50.70 -5.87 -18.49
C GLU A 671 -52.05 -6.57 -18.72
N PRO A 672 -53.07 -6.34 -17.88
CA PRO A 672 -54.42 -6.79 -18.20
C PRO A 672 -54.90 -6.06 -19.45
N ASP A 673 -55.53 -6.78 -20.38
CA ASP A 673 -56.33 -6.23 -21.48
C ASP A 673 -57.44 -5.34 -20.91
N HIS A 674 -57.13 -4.07 -20.66
CA HIS A 674 -58.13 -3.01 -20.52
C HIS A 674 -58.23 -2.25 -21.83
N GLN A 675 -58.84 -2.92 -22.81
CA GLN A 675 -59.56 -2.27 -23.91
C GLN A 675 -60.98 -2.82 -23.98
N THR A 676 -61.81 -2.43 -23.02
CA THR A 676 -63.25 -2.26 -23.28
C THR A 676 -63.43 -1.00 -24.11
N HIS A 677 -63.96 -1.14 -25.33
CA HIS A 677 -64.52 -0.04 -26.11
C HIS A 677 -65.50 0.79 -25.25
N PRO A 678 -65.53 2.12 -25.47
CA PRO A 678 -66.63 2.67 -26.24
C PRO A 678 -66.17 3.62 -27.36
N GLN A 679 -67.06 3.75 -28.33
CA GLN A 679 -66.95 4.50 -29.57
C GLN A 679 -67.02 6.03 -29.38
N SER A 680 -66.47 6.75 -30.38
CA SER A 680 -66.77 8.14 -30.78
C SER A 680 -66.13 9.25 -29.90
N THR A 681 -65.42 10.26 -30.39
CA THR A 681 -65.18 10.80 -31.75
C THR A 681 -64.05 11.85 -31.67
N THR A 682 -63.35 12.02 -32.81
CA THR A 682 -62.62 13.21 -33.33
C THR A 682 -61.08 13.15 -33.39
N HIS A 683 -60.61 12.93 -34.64
CA HIS A 683 -59.52 13.59 -35.36
C HIS A 683 -58.16 13.87 -34.68
N PHE A 684 -57.09 13.17 -35.10
CA PHE A 684 -56.13 13.69 -36.13
C PHE A 684 -54.97 12.69 -36.40
N MET A 685 -54.90 12.25 -37.66
CA MET A 685 -53.76 11.93 -38.52
C MET A 685 -52.48 11.25 -37.96
N SER A 686 -52.44 9.93 -38.18
CA SER A 686 -51.37 9.07 -38.72
C SER A 686 -49.92 9.58 -38.84
N ALA A 687 -49.04 8.76 -38.29
CA ALA A 687 -47.59 8.60 -38.49
C ALA A 687 -47.09 8.71 -39.94
N THR A 688 -46.14 9.62 -40.19
CA THR A 688 -44.89 9.41 -40.97
C THR A 688 -44.09 10.72 -41.01
N HIS A 689 -43.22 10.96 -40.03
CA HIS A 689 -42.05 11.86 -40.17
C HIS A 689 -41.25 11.93 -38.86
N PHE A 690 -40.40 10.93 -38.60
CA PHE A 690 -39.23 11.09 -37.70
C PHE A 690 -38.17 10.04 -38.05
N ARG A 691 -37.82 9.99 -39.34
CA ARG A 691 -36.49 9.54 -39.79
C ARG A 691 -35.93 10.71 -40.59
N GLN A 692 -34.68 11.04 -40.33
CA GLN A 692 -33.90 12.19 -40.84
C GLN A 692 -34.06 13.47 -40.01
N LEU A 693 -33.14 13.63 -39.04
CA LEU A 693 -32.44 14.88 -38.72
C LEU A 693 -31.40 14.58 -37.63
N ALA A 694 -30.33 13.87 -38.03
CA ALA A 694 -29.08 13.79 -37.26
C ALA A 694 -27.91 13.44 -38.19
N THR A 695 -27.81 14.15 -39.30
CA THR A 695 -26.56 14.28 -40.06
C THR A 695 -26.51 15.71 -40.58
N ARG A 696 -25.41 16.40 -40.23
CA ARG A 696 -25.00 17.75 -40.65
C ARG A 696 -25.52 18.91 -39.81
N GLN A 697 -24.73 19.31 -38.83
CA GLN A 697 -24.20 20.67 -38.77
C GLN A 697 -22.70 20.59 -38.45
N CYS A 698 -21.94 21.44 -39.16
CA CYS A 698 -20.48 21.51 -39.22
C CYS A 698 -19.81 21.79 -37.88
#